data_AF-A0A3A4QSZ2-F1
#
_entry.id   AF-A0A3A4QSZ2-F1
#
_cell.length_a   1.000
_cell.length_b   1.000
_cell.length_c   1.000
_cell.angle_alpha   90.00
_cell.angle_beta   90.00
_cell.angle_gamma   90.00
#
_symmetry.space_group_name_H-M   'P 1'
#
loop_
_entity.id
_entity.type
_entity.pdbx_description
1 polymer ?
#
loop_
_entity_poly.entity_id
_entity_poly.type
_entity_poly.pdbx_seq_one_letter_code
_entity_poly.pdbx_strand_id
1 'polypeptide(L)'
;MMVKLFLRLILCLAWSFLPINAALAKPPNIVLILADDLGFTDTAPYGSEIATPSISSLADEGLVFTNYHTAASCAPTRSMLLTGVDSHRNGVPNIPEAIPPAQAEHENYKGTLNHNVVTVATLLRDAGYHTYMTGKWHLGMTPDLLPIRRGFERTVTMADTGADNWEKKPYLPLYQKANWFADGKEIDLPDDFYSSKYYIDKAIEFIDSNRKDGKPFFSYISFQAVHIPVQAPAEFTEKYMGTYDEGWTALREKRLENAKAKKIVPPWTEMVAMPTTKDWESLSDSEKRYESKKMAVYAGMVDAMDHHIGRLITYLKDNDLYDNTVFIFTSDNGAEGSDAFDGPAWQTLFLKLWQKSKRYNRDYETLGTRGSYINMGPSFASAASSPLAGYKFTAWEGGMRVPLILSGTGITEKGKITHAFAYVTDIASTILEIAGVNPPQGRYQGREVEPMIGKSLLSLARGEADRVYGEEETIGYEMAGNAALFQGDYKIVKNRGSAGDNQWRLFNIVDDPGETRDLKADMPGRFTAMMEAYRRYAAENNVVPVPDDFDQIKQVRQYSTRTQIKAHAPFFLAGVLILAGLFIIRRFRKSHLESGLRKTVFITGCSSGIGKEAAQFFQKKGWNVAATMRSPEKAGDLVHFENIKVFQLDVLDTDSIKKAVHASIDHFGRIDVLVNNAGYGLVGPFETASQEKIDRQFGTNVFGVFNVTRELLPHFRKNKNGTIINISSVITSLNFPCYSLYASTKHAIEGFSYSLWYELKQLNIKVKVVLPAGVATDFHGASMDFSDSKGIPAYGDYAGNVSRKVDFIATKTASKPLTAAKTIFKAATADNFKIRYPVGINARGILLQKKLYPFEMLQKAIGFIIRG
;
A
#
# COMPACT_ATOMS: atom_id res chain seq x y z
N MET A 1 -75.13 3.22 -73.26
CA MET A 1 -74.50 1.92 -72.91
C MET A 1 -72.99 2.03 -72.60
N MET A 2 -72.43 3.23 -72.33
CA MET A 2 -70.99 3.41 -72.03
C MET A 2 -70.68 3.95 -70.62
N VAL A 3 -71.69 4.32 -69.81
CA VAL A 3 -71.46 4.86 -68.45
C VAL A 3 -71.47 3.76 -67.37
N LYS A 4 -72.14 2.62 -67.63
CA LYS A 4 -72.19 1.49 -66.68
C LYS A 4 -70.98 0.55 -66.75
N LEU A 5 -70.13 0.64 -67.79
CA LEU A 5 -68.92 -0.18 -67.92
C LEU A 5 -67.69 0.49 -67.27
N PHE A 6 -67.65 1.83 -67.20
CA PHE A 6 -66.53 2.56 -66.60
C PHE A 6 -66.54 2.52 -65.06
N LEU A 7 -67.73 2.48 -64.44
CA LEU A 7 -67.88 2.35 -62.98
C LEU A 7 -67.58 0.94 -62.44
N ARG A 8 -67.65 -0.11 -63.27
CA ARG A 8 -67.27 -1.48 -62.84
C ARG A 8 -65.77 -1.74 -62.95
N LEU A 9 -65.05 -1.02 -63.81
CA LEU A 9 -63.59 -1.12 -63.92
C LEU A 9 -62.88 -0.38 -62.76
N ILE A 10 -63.44 0.74 -62.28
CA ILE A 10 -62.88 1.49 -61.14
C ILE A 10 -63.12 0.78 -59.80
N LEU A 11 -64.23 0.01 -59.66
CA LEU A 11 -64.47 -0.78 -58.44
C LEU A 11 -63.64 -2.09 -58.37
N CYS A 12 -63.11 -2.61 -59.48
CA CYS A 12 -62.21 -3.77 -59.45
C CYS A 12 -60.74 -3.40 -59.26
N LEU A 13 -60.33 -2.16 -59.60
CA LEU A 13 -58.98 -1.65 -59.35
C LEU A 13 -58.78 -1.07 -57.94
N ALA A 14 -59.87 -0.83 -57.18
CA ALA A 14 -59.82 -0.32 -55.80
C ALA A 14 -59.70 -1.42 -54.72
N TRP A 15 -59.70 -2.70 -55.10
CA TRP A 15 -59.57 -3.85 -54.18
C TRP A 15 -58.22 -4.58 -54.28
N SER A 16 -57.17 -3.92 -54.79
CA SER A 16 -55.82 -4.49 -54.92
C SER A 16 -54.74 -3.76 -54.11
N PHE A 17 -55.11 -2.78 -53.29
CA PHE A 17 -54.20 -2.08 -52.38
C PHE A 17 -54.75 -2.08 -50.95
N LEU A 18 -55.06 -3.26 -50.42
CA LEU A 18 -54.86 -3.44 -49.00
C LEU A 18 -53.34 -3.52 -48.82
N PRO A 19 -52.68 -2.60 -48.09
CA PRO A 19 -51.35 -2.90 -47.63
C PRO A 19 -51.50 -4.22 -46.87
N ILE A 20 -50.77 -5.24 -47.31
CA ILE A 20 -50.39 -6.32 -46.40
C ILE A 20 -49.69 -5.57 -45.28
N ASN A 21 -50.41 -5.29 -44.19
CA ASN A 21 -49.81 -4.99 -42.91
C ASN A 21 -49.02 -6.26 -42.60
N ALA A 22 -47.80 -6.36 -43.13
CA ALA A 22 -46.74 -7.04 -42.45
C ALA A 22 -46.76 -6.38 -41.08
N ALA A 23 -47.33 -7.08 -40.10
CA ALA A 23 -47.30 -6.62 -38.72
C ALA A 23 -45.84 -6.26 -38.46
N LEU A 24 -45.57 -4.96 -38.27
CA LEU A 24 -44.22 -4.49 -37.97
C LEU A 24 -43.70 -5.41 -36.88
N ALA A 25 -42.63 -6.15 -37.18
CA ALA A 25 -42.07 -7.11 -36.25
C ALA A 25 -41.85 -6.37 -34.92
N LYS A 26 -42.45 -6.89 -33.84
CA LYS A 26 -42.36 -6.24 -32.54
C LYS A 26 -40.88 -6.09 -32.18
N PRO A 27 -40.41 -4.92 -31.73
CA PRO A 27 -39.04 -4.78 -31.28
C PRO A 27 -38.76 -5.80 -30.17
N PRO A 28 -37.58 -6.45 -30.16
CA PRO A 28 -37.26 -7.47 -29.18
C PRO A 28 -37.00 -6.85 -27.80
N ASN A 29 -37.27 -7.61 -26.75
CA ASN A 29 -36.70 -7.32 -25.43
C ASN A 29 -35.21 -7.68 -25.42
N ILE A 30 -34.43 -7.03 -24.58
CA ILE A 30 -32.98 -7.25 -24.49
C ILE A 30 -32.60 -7.44 -23.02
N VAL A 31 -31.94 -8.56 -22.72
CA VAL A 31 -31.41 -8.87 -21.40
C VAL A 31 -29.89 -9.00 -21.49
N LEU A 32 -29.17 -8.05 -20.90
CA LEU A 32 -27.72 -8.06 -20.80
C LEU A 32 -27.33 -8.53 -19.40
N ILE A 33 -26.71 -9.70 -19.32
CA ILE A 33 -26.21 -10.34 -18.11
C ILE A 33 -24.69 -10.18 -18.08
N LEU A 34 -24.20 -9.52 -17.03
CA LEU A 34 -22.78 -9.30 -16.82
C LEU A 34 -22.36 -9.94 -15.49
N ALA A 35 -21.49 -10.94 -15.55
CA ALA A 35 -20.77 -11.48 -14.40
C ALA A 35 -19.55 -10.61 -14.04
N ASP A 36 -19.10 -10.67 -12.80
CA ASP A 36 -17.98 -9.87 -12.25
C ASP A 36 -16.84 -10.83 -11.88
N ASP A 37 -15.69 -10.73 -12.55
CA ASP A 37 -14.51 -11.60 -12.38
C ASP A 37 -14.70 -13.10 -12.72
N LEU A 38 -15.69 -13.44 -13.56
CA LEU A 38 -15.87 -14.81 -14.04
C LEU A 38 -14.78 -15.16 -15.07
N GLY A 39 -14.07 -16.28 -14.86
CA GLY A 39 -13.00 -16.74 -15.73
C GLY A 39 -13.47 -17.35 -17.04
N PHE A 40 -12.55 -17.45 -18.00
CA PHE A 40 -12.83 -17.90 -19.37
C PHE A 40 -13.45 -19.29 -19.44
N THR A 41 -13.06 -20.22 -18.57
CA THR A 41 -13.57 -21.60 -18.58
C THR A 41 -14.46 -21.94 -17.41
N ASP A 42 -15.05 -20.96 -16.71
CA ASP A 42 -15.86 -21.21 -15.50
C ASP A 42 -17.30 -21.65 -15.78
N THR A 43 -17.78 -21.54 -17.01
CA THR A 43 -19.11 -22.02 -17.40
C THR A 43 -19.04 -23.31 -18.21
N ALA A 44 -20.03 -24.18 -18.06
CA ALA A 44 -20.05 -25.49 -18.72
C ALA A 44 -19.92 -25.42 -20.26
N PRO A 45 -20.50 -24.42 -20.97
CA PRO A 45 -20.27 -24.25 -22.41
C PRO A 45 -18.81 -24.01 -22.78
N TYR A 46 -18.01 -23.47 -21.86
CA TYR A 46 -16.59 -23.19 -22.05
C TYR A 46 -15.66 -24.30 -21.52
N GLY A 47 -16.22 -25.41 -21.00
CA GLY A 47 -15.42 -26.56 -20.52
C GLY A 47 -15.33 -26.70 -19.00
N SER A 48 -16.12 -25.93 -18.25
CA SER A 48 -16.20 -26.05 -16.79
C SER A 48 -16.88 -27.32 -16.31
N GLU A 49 -16.47 -27.78 -15.13
CA GLU A 49 -17.22 -28.73 -14.29
C GLU A 49 -18.36 -28.09 -13.49
N ILE A 50 -18.37 -26.75 -13.36
CA ILE A 50 -19.41 -26.04 -12.60
C ILE A 50 -20.75 -26.16 -13.34
N ALA A 51 -21.80 -26.51 -12.60
CA ALA A 51 -23.15 -26.65 -13.15
C ALA A 51 -23.73 -25.27 -13.49
N THR A 52 -23.75 -24.93 -14.78
CA THR A 52 -24.38 -23.72 -15.32
C THR A 52 -25.43 -24.06 -16.38
N PRO A 53 -26.52 -24.77 -16.03
CA PRO A 53 -27.51 -25.24 -16.99
C PRO A 53 -28.25 -24.11 -17.72
N SER A 54 -28.49 -22.98 -17.06
CA SER A 54 -29.20 -21.84 -17.67
C SER A 54 -28.35 -21.17 -18.75
N ILE A 55 -27.07 -20.91 -18.45
CA ILE A 55 -26.09 -20.41 -19.41
C ILE A 55 -25.85 -21.44 -20.52
N SER A 56 -25.88 -22.73 -20.22
CA SER A 56 -25.78 -23.79 -21.23
C SER A 56 -26.95 -23.77 -22.21
N SER A 57 -28.18 -23.62 -21.72
CA SER A 57 -29.37 -23.46 -22.56
C SER A 57 -29.24 -22.24 -23.48
N LEU A 58 -28.72 -21.12 -22.98
CA LEU A 58 -28.49 -19.93 -23.81
C LEU A 58 -27.42 -20.19 -24.89
N ALA A 59 -26.35 -20.91 -24.57
CA ALA A 59 -25.32 -21.29 -25.52
C ALA A 59 -25.86 -22.23 -26.61
N ASP A 60 -26.64 -23.24 -26.24
CA ASP A 60 -27.25 -24.20 -27.17
C ASP A 60 -28.26 -23.52 -28.12
N GLU A 61 -28.96 -22.49 -27.64
CA GLU A 61 -29.93 -21.71 -28.41
C GLU A 61 -29.30 -20.49 -29.13
N GLY A 62 -27.99 -20.27 -28.98
CA GLY A 62 -27.31 -19.05 -29.41
C GLY A 62 -25.96 -19.28 -30.09
N LEU A 63 -25.19 -18.21 -30.25
CA LEU A 63 -23.82 -18.20 -30.75
C LEU A 63 -22.84 -17.99 -29.59
N VAL A 64 -21.86 -18.88 -29.48
CA VAL A 64 -20.79 -18.82 -28.47
C VAL A 64 -19.54 -18.16 -29.08
N PHE A 65 -19.04 -17.12 -28.43
CA PHE A 65 -17.85 -16.38 -28.87
C PHE A 65 -16.63 -16.79 -28.08
N THR A 66 -15.62 -17.32 -28.76
CA THR A 66 -14.40 -17.76 -28.08
C THR A 66 -13.33 -16.68 -28.05
N ASN A 67 -13.44 -15.61 -28.84
CA ASN A 67 -12.41 -14.58 -29.06
C ASN A 67 -12.96 -13.16 -28.80
N TYR A 68 -13.70 -13.02 -27.70
CA TYR A 68 -14.26 -11.75 -27.23
C TYR A 68 -13.43 -11.19 -26.09
N HIS A 69 -13.08 -9.90 -26.16
CA HIS A 69 -12.23 -9.23 -25.19
C HIS A 69 -12.88 -8.02 -24.54
N THR A 70 -12.54 -7.81 -23.27
CA THR A 70 -12.87 -6.65 -22.47
C THR A 70 -11.61 -5.92 -22.00
N ALA A 71 -11.74 -4.87 -21.20
CA ALA A 71 -10.60 -4.39 -20.43
C ALA A 71 -10.27 -5.37 -19.30
N ALA A 72 -9.02 -5.38 -18.84
CA ALA A 72 -8.61 -6.22 -17.71
C ALA A 72 -9.10 -5.72 -16.33
N SER A 73 -10.19 -4.96 -16.27
CA SER A 73 -10.79 -4.43 -15.04
C SER A 73 -12.25 -4.01 -15.25
N CYS A 74 -13.04 -4.20 -14.21
CA CYS A 74 -14.48 -4.00 -14.17
C CYS A 74 -14.96 -2.59 -14.61
N ALA A 75 -14.45 -1.49 -14.03
CA ALA A 75 -14.97 -0.15 -14.35
C ALA A 75 -14.70 0.29 -15.81
N PRO A 76 -13.47 0.16 -16.36
CA PRO A 76 -13.23 0.41 -17.78
C PRO A 76 -14.08 -0.47 -18.71
N THR A 77 -14.29 -1.74 -18.37
CA THR A 77 -15.18 -2.61 -19.16
C THR A 77 -16.61 -2.11 -19.15
N ARG A 78 -17.18 -1.85 -17.97
CA ARG A 78 -18.58 -1.39 -17.82
C ARG A 78 -18.81 -0.06 -18.56
N SER A 79 -17.81 0.82 -18.57
CA SER A 79 -17.91 2.10 -19.28
C SER A 79 -17.94 1.91 -20.79
N MET A 80 -17.08 1.05 -21.34
CA MET A 80 -17.06 0.72 -22.78
C MET A 80 -18.31 -0.07 -23.18
N LEU A 81 -18.73 -1.04 -22.38
CA LEU A 81 -19.90 -1.90 -22.61
C LEU A 81 -21.19 -1.08 -22.81
N LEU A 82 -21.37 -0.05 -21.98
CA LEU A 82 -22.58 0.75 -21.99
C LEU A 82 -22.53 1.93 -22.94
N THR A 83 -21.37 2.29 -23.49
CA THR A 83 -21.23 3.48 -24.35
C THR A 83 -20.73 3.17 -25.76
N GLY A 84 -20.04 2.05 -25.97
CA GLY A 84 -19.32 1.78 -27.21
C GLY A 84 -18.11 2.69 -27.44
N VAL A 85 -17.65 3.42 -26.43
CA VAL A 85 -16.56 4.40 -26.48
C VAL A 85 -15.38 3.92 -25.63
N ASP A 86 -14.14 4.08 -26.10
CA ASP A 86 -12.90 3.74 -25.37
C ASP A 86 -12.87 4.32 -23.94
N SER A 87 -12.31 3.55 -23.01
CA SER A 87 -12.24 3.89 -21.58
C SER A 87 -11.54 5.22 -21.29
N HIS A 88 -10.52 5.59 -22.07
CA HIS A 88 -9.81 6.86 -21.90
C HIS A 88 -10.64 8.05 -22.39
N ARG A 89 -11.50 7.85 -23.38
CA ARG A 89 -12.38 8.90 -23.93
C ARG A 89 -13.66 9.06 -23.09
N ASN A 90 -14.14 7.97 -22.50
CA ASN A 90 -15.34 7.99 -21.66
C ASN A 90 -15.11 8.36 -20.19
N GLY A 91 -13.86 8.64 -19.79
CA GLY A 91 -13.49 9.14 -18.46
C GLY A 91 -13.12 8.08 -17.42
N VAL A 92 -13.09 6.80 -17.82
CA VAL A 92 -12.86 5.65 -16.93
C VAL A 92 -11.64 4.82 -17.39
N PRO A 93 -10.43 5.41 -17.52
CA PRO A 93 -9.24 4.65 -17.91
C PRO A 93 -8.80 3.66 -16.82
N ASN A 94 -9.14 3.93 -15.55
CA ASN A 94 -8.97 3.03 -14.41
C ASN A 94 -9.93 3.48 -13.28
N ILE A 95 -10.00 2.74 -12.17
CA ILE A 95 -10.74 3.15 -10.98
C ILE A 95 -10.06 4.35 -10.28
N PRO A 96 -10.81 5.27 -9.65
CA PRO A 96 -10.23 6.47 -9.04
C PRO A 96 -9.10 6.20 -8.05
N GLU A 97 -9.18 5.08 -7.33
CA GLU A 97 -8.22 4.68 -6.30
C GLU A 97 -6.92 4.11 -6.87
N ALA A 98 -6.93 3.71 -8.14
CA ALA A 98 -5.78 3.20 -8.89
C ALA A 98 -5.11 4.28 -9.76
N ILE A 99 -5.73 5.45 -9.94
CA ILE A 99 -5.17 6.56 -10.72
C ILE A 99 -4.10 7.30 -9.86
N PRO A 100 -2.85 7.44 -10.33
CA PRO A 100 -1.83 8.29 -9.72
C PRO A 100 -2.24 9.77 -9.68
N PRO A 101 -1.76 10.56 -8.71
CA PRO A 101 -2.05 11.99 -8.62
C PRO A 101 -1.74 12.78 -9.91
N ALA A 102 -0.63 12.45 -10.60
CA ALA A 102 -0.26 13.13 -11.84
C ALA A 102 -1.26 12.90 -12.98
N GLN A 103 -1.81 11.68 -13.11
CA GLN A 103 -2.84 11.39 -14.09
C GLN A 103 -4.18 12.05 -13.72
N ALA A 104 -4.53 12.09 -12.43
CA ALA A 104 -5.80 12.64 -11.95
C ALA A 104 -6.03 14.13 -12.27
N GLU A 105 -4.97 14.87 -12.60
CA GLU A 105 -5.04 16.26 -13.06
C GLU A 105 -5.69 16.38 -14.45
N HIS A 106 -5.58 15.34 -15.30
CA HIS A 106 -6.19 15.33 -16.63
C HIS A 106 -7.72 15.16 -16.56
N GLU A 107 -8.45 15.83 -17.45
CA GLU A 107 -9.92 15.84 -17.44
C GLU A 107 -10.54 14.46 -17.65
N ASN A 108 -9.92 13.62 -18.47
CA ASN A 108 -10.40 12.28 -18.81
C ASN A 108 -9.92 11.17 -17.86
N TYR A 109 -9.17 11.52 -16.80
CA TYR A 109 -8.63 10.59 -15.80
C TYR A 109 -9.30 10.78 -14.43
N LYS A 110 -10.64 10.82 -14.41
CA LYS A 110 -11.40 10.90 -13.15
C LYS A 110 -11.77 9.53 -12.59
N GLY A 111 -11.78 8.50 -13.44
CA GLY A 111 -12.16 7.13 -13.05
C GLY A 111 -13.67 6.96 -12.85
N THR A 112 -14.47 7.85 -13.43
CA THR A 112 -15.93 7.83 -13.38
C THR A 112 -16.48 8.28 -14.73
N LEU A 113 -17.62 7.74 -15.13
CA LEU A 113 -18.15 7.93 -16.47
C LEU A 113 -18.46 9.40 -16.73
N ASN A 114 -17.77 10.02 -17.68
CA ASN A 114 -17.90 11.45 -17.95
C ASN A 114 -19.26 11.78 -18.60
N HIS A 115 -19.53 13.07 -18.74
CA HIS A 115 -20.77 13.56 -19.36
C HIS A 115 -20.68 13.67 -20.88
N ASN A 116 -19.51 13.43 -21.51
CA ASN A 116 -19.32 13.55 -22.97
C ASN A 116 -19.71 12.27 -23.73
N VAL A 117 -20.29 11.29 -23.05
CA VAL A 117 -20.79 10.05 -23.64
C VAL A 117 -22.29 9.89 -23.42
N VAL A 118 -22.91 9.04 -24.22
CA VAL A 118 -24.31 8.64 -24.09
C VAL A 118 -24.32 7.13 -23.86
N THR A 119 -25.10 6.68 -22.89
CA THR A 119 -25.25 5.24 -22.65
C THR A 119 -26.27 4.64 -23.62
N VAL A 120 -26.09 3.36 -23.94
CA VAL A 120 -27.06 2.57 -24.71
C VAL A 120 -28.45 2.60 -24.06
N ALA A 121 -28.53 2.61 -22.73
CA ALA A 121 -29.79 2.78 -22.02
C ALA A 121 -30.47 4.13 -22.34
N THR A 122 -29.71 5.23 -22.41
CA THR A 122 -30.28 6.54 -22.77
C THR A 122 -30.83 6.52 -24.20
N LEU A 123 -30.08 5.92 -25.13
CA LEU A 123 -30.49 5.81 -26.54
C LEU A 123 -31.75 4.95 -26.70
N LEU A 124 -31.82 3.81 -26.01
CA LEU A 124 -32.98 2.91 -26.04
C LEU A 124 -34.21 3.52 -25.38
N ARG A 125 -34.05 4.17 -24.21
CA ARG A 125 -35.15 4.87 -23.54
C ARG A 125 -35.76 5.92 -24.45
N ASP A 126 -34.92 6.73 -25.11
CA ASP A 126 -35.38 7.78 -26.01
C ASP A 126 -35.99 7.20 -27.32
N ALA A 127 -35.69 5.93 -27.64
CA ALA A 127 -36.34 5.15 -28.69
C ALA A 127 -37.61 4.40 -28.23
N GLY A 128 -38.05 4.56 -26.98
CA GLY A 128 -39.30 4.01 -26.45
C GLY A 128 -39.18 2.68 -25.70
N TYR A 129 -37.96 2.21 -25.39
CA TYR A 129 -37.77 1.05 -24.52
C TYR A 129 -37.96 1.43 -23.06
N HIS A 130 -38.48 0.48 -22.28
CA HIS A 130 -38.25 0.51 -20.86
C HIS A 130 -36.83 0.12 -20.50
N THR A 131 -36.22 0.80 -19.53
CA THR A 131 -34.80 0.59 -19.21
C THR A 131 -34.58 0.31 -17.73
N TYR A 132 -34.03 -0.86 -17.44
CA TYR A 132 -33.88 -1.39 -16.10
C TYR A 132 -32.43 -1.72 -15.80
N MET A 133 -32.00 -1.42 -14.58
CA MET A 133 -30.71 -1.88 -14.08
C MET A 133 -30.86 -2.53 -12.70
N THR A 134 -30.26 -3.71 -12.55
CA THR A 134 -30.01 -4.32 -11.25
C THR A 134 -28.54 -4.71 -11.16
N GLY A 135 -27.90 -4.47 -10.02
CA GLY A 135 -26.53 -4.93 -9.81
C GLY A 135 -25.47 -3.85 -9.56
N LYS A 136 -24.21 -4.18 -9.85
CA LYS A 136 -23.04 -3.34 -9.67
C LYS A 136 -22.91 -2.28 -10.77
N TRP A 137 -22.89 -1.01 -10.36
CA TRP A 137 -22.68 0.12 -11.28
C TRP A 137 -21.21 0.40 -11.56
N HIS A 138 -20.46 0.75 -10.53
CA HIS A 138 -19.02 1.00 -10.61
C HIS A 138 -18.56 2.12 -11.59
N LEU A 139 -19.46 3.05 -11.93
CA LEU A 139 -19.16 4.14 -12.88
C LEU A 139 -19.34 5.55 -12.28
N GLY A 140 -19.45 5.63 -10.95
CA GLY A 140 -19.62 6.87 -10.19
C GLY A 140 -20.80 6.80 -9.22
N MET A 141 -20.65 7.45 -8.06
CA MET A 141 -21.64 7.38 -6.96
C MET A 141 -22.27 8.72 -6.61
N THR A 142 -21.88 9.82 -7.27
CA THR A 142 -22.53 11.12 -7.07
C THR A 142 -23.92 11.12 -7.70
N PRO A 143 -24.87 11.93 -7.19
CA PRO A 143 -26.26 11.91 -7.68
C PRO A 143 -26.45 12.09 -9.19
N ASP A 144 -25.52 12.79 -9.86
CA ASP A 144 -25.50 13.02 -11.31
C ASP A 144 -24.90 11.85 -12.12
N LEU A 145 -24.17 10.94 -11.47
CA LEU A 145 -23.50 9.79 -12.08
C LEU A 145 -24.21 8.46 -11.83
N LEU A 146 -25.23 8.43 -10.97
CA LEU A 146 -26.04 7.23 -10.71
C LEU A 146 -26.80 6.77 -11.97
N PRO A 147 -27.12 5.47 -12.10
CA PRO A 147 -27.72 4.92 -13.32
C PRO A 147 -29.04 5.58 -13.75
N ILE A 148 -29.84 6.06 -12.79
CA ILE A 148 -31.10 6.81 -13.02
C ILE A 148 -30.89 8.11 -13.83
N ARG A 149 -29.67 8.67 -13.79
CA ARG A 149 -29.25 9.83 -14.58
C ARG A 149 -28.58 9.45 -15.90
N ARG A 150 -28.34 8.16 -16.11
CA ARG A 150 -27.60 7.58 -17.24
C ARG A 150 -28.48 6.64 -18.07
N GLY A 151 -29.75 6.98 -18.20
CA GLY A 151 -30.66 6.36 -19.15
C GLY A 151 -31.62 5.34 -18.56
N PHE A 152 -31.35 4.80 -17.36
CA PHE A 152 -32.21 3.79 -16.74
C PHE A 152 -33.40 4.44 -16.02
N GLU A 153 -34.60 3.88 -16.17
CA GLU A 153 -35.83 4.35 -15.51
C GLU A 153 -36.03 3.73 -14.12
N ARG A 154 -35.67 2.46 -13.96
CA ARG A 154 -35.73 1.74 -12.67
C ARG A 154 -34.38 1.13 -12.35
N THR A 155 -33.93 1.30 -11.13
CA THR A 155 -32.57 0.93 -10.70
C THR A 155 -32.57 0.37 -9.30
N VAL A 156 -31.84 -0.74 -9.09
CA VAL A 156 -31.33 -1.17 -7.79
C VAL A 156 -29.85 -1.43 -7.97
N THR A 157 -29.01 -0.63 -7.32
CA THR A 157 -27.58 -0.58 -7.63
C THR A 157 -26.68 -0.59 -6.40
N MET A 158 -25.58 -1.35 -6.49
CA MET A 158 -24.41 -1.24 -5.63
C MET A 158 -23.37 -0.37 -6.38
N ALA A 159 -23.06 0.81 -5.84
CA ALA A 159 -22.30 1.82 -6.57
C ALA A 159 -20.76 1.69 -6.44
N ASP A 160 -20.29 0.92 -5.46
CA ASP A 160 -18.86 0.76 -5.16
C ASP A 160 -18.16 -0.24 -6.11
N THR A 161 -16.87 -0.51 -5.87
CA THR A 161 -16.12 -1.56 -6.57
C THR A 161 -16.60 -2.98 -6.24
N GLY A 162 -17.36 -3.16 -5.16
CA GLY A 162 -17.86 -4.45 -4.67
C GLY A 162 -18.46 -4.31 -3.26
N ALA A 163 -19.12 -5.36 -2.77
CA ALA A 163 -19.73 -5.42 -1.44
C ALA A 163 -19.89 -6.86 -0.97
N ASP A 164 -20.25 -7.05 0.31
CA ASP A 164 -20.69 -8.35 0.83
C ASP A 164 -21.94 -8.87 0.10
N ASN A 165 -22.11 -10.19 -0.02
CA ASN A 165 -23.23 -10.82 -0.72
C ASN A 165 -24.45 -11.08 0.17
N TRP A 166 -24.36 -10.85 1.48
CA TRP A 166 -25.39 -11.15 2.48
C TRP A 166 -25.80 -9.93 3.33
N GLU A 167 -24.95 -8.91 3.42
CA GLU A 167 -25.15 -7.75 4.28
C GLU A 167 -24.78 -6.44 3.57
N LYS A 168 -25.36 -5.31 3.99
CA LYS A 168 -25.00 -3.97 3.52
C LYS A 168 -23.64 -3.54 4.12
N LYS A 169 -22.56 -4.15 3.63
CA LYS A 169 -21.25 -4.13 4.30
C LYS A 169 -20.09 -3.96 3.31
N PRO A 170 -19.11 -3.08 3.62
CA PRO A 170 -17.95 -2.90 2.76
C PRO A 170 -17.05 -4.14 2.81
N TYR A 171 -16.40 -4.44 1.68
CA TYR A 171 -15.46 -5.55 1.56
C TYR A 171 -13.98 -5.12 1.61
N LEU A 172 -13.70 -3.81 1.50
CA LEU A 172 -12.36 -3.24 1.63
C LEU A 172 -12.31 -2.14 2.69
N PRO A 173 -11.15 -1.96 3.37
CA PRO A 173 -10.92 -0.83 4.28
C PRO A 173 -10.85 0.52 3.56
N LEU A 174 -11.04 0.55 2.25
CA LEU A 174 -11.20 1.76 1.47
C LEU A 174 -12.55 2.44 1.71
N TYR A 175 -13.60 1.64 1.98
CA TYR A 175 -14.98 2.12 2.10
C TYR A 175 -15.42 2.16 3.57
N GLN A 176 -16.15 3.22 3.94
CA GLN A 176 -16.75 3.33 5.27
C GLN A 176 -18.02 2.47 5.39
N LYS A 177 -18.82 2.45 4.32
CA LYS A 177 -20.07 1.69 4.15
C LYS A 177 -20.16 1.15 2.71
N ALA A 178 -21.05 0.19 2.47
CA ALA A 178 -21.44 -0.20 1.11
C ALA A 178 -22.63 0.67 0.65
N ASN A 179 -22.50 1.30 -0.51
CA ASN A 179 -23.44 2.27 -1.05
C ASN A 179 -24.45 1.58 -1.97
N TRP A 180 -25.67 1.43 -1.46
CA TRP A 180 -26.80 0.81 -2.15
C TRP A 180 -27.89 1.84 -2.43
N PHE A 181 -28.36 1.89 -3.67
CA PHE A 181 -29.40 2.82 -4.09
C PHE A 181 -30.54 2.12 -4.82
N ALA A 182 -31.76 2.59 -4.62
CA ALA A 182 -32.89 2.33 -5.50
C ALA A 182 -33.42 3.64 -6.06
N ASP A 183 -33.54 3.72 -7.39
CA ASP A 183 -34.05 4.90 -8.10
C ASP A 183 -33.38 6.22 -7.67
N GLY A 184 -32.06 6.15 -7.46
CA GLY A 184 -31.22 7.28 -7.04
C GLY A 184 -31.24 7.61 -5.55
N LYS A 185 -31.99 6.87 -4.72
CA LYS A 185 -32.08 7.07 -3.27
C LYS A 185 -31.37 5.95 -2.52
N GLU A 186 -30.65 6.28 -1.46
CA GLU A 186 -30.01 5.26 -0.63
C GLU A 186 -31.06 4.34 0.01
N ILE A 187 -30.80 3.04 0.04
CA ILE A 187 -31.70 2.02 0.61
C ILE A 187 -30.97 1.09 1.57
N ASP A 188 -31.73 0.43 2.44
CA ASP A 188 -31.28 -0.75 3.17
C ASP A 188 -31.69 -2.03 2.42
N LEU A 189 -31.09 -3.15 2.82
CA LEU A 189 -31.29 -4.46 2.20
C LEU A 189 -32.25 -5.30 3.06
N PRO A 190 -33.05 -6.18 2.45
CA PRO A 190 -33.95 -7.06 3.20
C PRO A 190 -33.15 -8.08 4.03
N ASP A 191 -33.77 -8.62 5.08
CA ASP A 191 -33.11 -9.56 6.02
C ASP A 191 -32.67 -10.87 5.32
N ASP A 192 -33.43 -11.33 4.31
CA ASP A 192 -33.16 -12.52 3.50
C ASP A 192 -32.26 -12.23 2.27
N PHE A 193 -31.59 -11.07 2.24
CA PHE A 193 -30.76 -10.66 1.11
C PHE A 193 -29.65 -11.68 0.80
N TYR A 194 -29.62 -12.10 -0.47
CA TYR A 194 -28.45 -12.65 -1.15
C TYR A 194 -28.33 -11.94 -2.51
N SER A 195 -27.15 -11.43 -2.84
CA SER A 195 -26.96 -10.53 -3.99
C SER A 195 -27.54 -11.06 -5.30
N SER A 196 -27.14 -12.25 -5.74
CA SER A 196 -27.59 -12.84 -7.02
C SER A 196 -29.10 -13.09 -7.04
N LYS A 197 -29.68 -13.53 -5.92
CA LYS A 197 -31.14 -13.70 -5.79
C LYS A 197 -31.84 -12.36 -5.92
N TYR A 198 -31.38 -11.36 -5.17
CA TYR A 198 -32.01 -10.05 -5.05
C TYR A 198 -31.98 -9.28 -6.37
N TYR A 199 -30.88 -9.34 -7.12
CA TYR A 199 -30.82 -8.70 -8.44
C TYR A 199 -31.86 -9.27 -9.41
N ILE A 200 -32.01 -10.59 -9.44
CA ILE A 200 -33.03 -11.24 -10.29
C ILE A 200 -34.44 -10.95 -9.79
N ASP A 201 -34.69 -10.98 -8.47
CA ASP A 201 -35.99 -10.63 -7.89
C ASP A 201 -36.41 -9.21 -8.35
N LYS A 202 -35.48 -8.26 -8.33
CA LYS A 202 -35.73 -6.88 -8.77
C LYS A 202 -35.85 -6.73 -10.28
N ALA A 203 -35.09 -7.49 -11.07
CA ALA A 203 -35.23 -7.49 -12.52
C ALA A 203 -36.62 -7.98 -12.93
N ILE A 204 -37.10 -9.06 -12.32
CA ILE A 204 -38.46 -9.59 -12.52
C ILE A 204 -39.51 -8.56 -12.09
N GLU A 205 -39.35 -7.93 -10.91
CA GLU A 205 -40.25 -6.87 -10.44
C GLU A 205 -40.36 -5.71 -11.44
N PHE A 206 -39.24 -5.26 -12.00
CA PHE A 206 -39.22 -4.14 -12.94
C PHE A 206 -39.84 -4.50 -14.29
N ILE A 207 -39.59 -5.70 -14.80
CA ILE A 207 -40.21 -6.20 -16.03
C ILE A 207 -41.73 -6.32 -15.83
N ASP A 208 -42.18 -6.90 -14.71
CA ASP A 208 -43.61 -7.07 -14.45
C ASP A 208 -44.34 -5.73 -14.31
N SER A 209 -43.69 -4.70 -13.73
CA SER A 209 -44.34 -3.42 -13.44
C SER A 209 -44.85 -2.69 -14.69
N ASN A 210 -44.18 -2.86 -15.84
CA ASN A 210 -44.57 -2.21 -17.09
C ASN A 210 -45.10 -3.18 -18.15
N ARG A 211 -45.12 -4.49 -17.88
CA ARG A 211 -45.49 -5.55 -18.84
C ARG A 211 -46.79 -5.29 -19.61
N LYS A 212 -47.76 -4.63 -18.98
CA LYS A 212 -49.10 -4.39 -19.55
C LYS A 212 -49.15 -3.31 -20.65
N ASP A 213 -48.13 -2.45 -20.77
CA ASP A 213 -48.14 -1.38 -21.78
C ASP A 213 -47.64 -1.83 -23.16
N GLY A 214 -47.09 -3.06 -23.25
CA GLY A 214 -46.69 -3.71 -24.49
C GLY A 214 -45.39 -3.19 -25.12
N LYS A 215 -44.67 -2.29 -24.45
CA LYS A 215 -43.37 -1.78 -24.93
C LYS A 215 -42.24 -2.79 -24.67
N PRO A 216 -41.19 -2.79 -25.50
CA PRO A 216 -40.01 -3.62 -25.25
C PRO A 216 -39.22 -3.08 -24.05
N PHE A 217 -38.41 -3.93 -23.42
CA PHE A 217 -37.50 -3.53 -22.35
C PHE A 217 -36.04 -3.88 -22.64
N PHE A 218 -35.14 -3.10 -22.05
CA PHE A 218 -33.73 -3.39 -21.89
C PHE A 218 -33.42 -3.56 -20.40
N SER A 219 -33.05 -4.77 -20.00
CA SER A 219 -32.67 -5.10 -18.63
C SER A 219 -31.18 -5.39 -18.54
N TYR A 220 -30.45 -4.52 -17.85
CA TYR A 220 -29.04 -4.70 -17.54
C TYR A 220 -28.87 -5.29 -16.14
N ILE A 221 -28.49 -6.56 -16.08
CA ILE A 221 -28.30 -7.34 -14.85
C ILE A 221 -26.81 -7.55 -14.66
N SER A 222 -26.23 -6.73 -13.79
CA SER A 222 -24.80 -6.62 -13.58
C SER A 222 -24.42 -7.24 -12.24
N PHE A 223 -24.27 -8.56 -12.19
CA PHE A 223 -23.96 -9.25 -10.95
C PHE A 223 -22.68 -8.69 -10.30
N GLN A 224 -22.60 -8.82 -8.97
CA GLN A 224 -21.33 -8.77 -8.24
C GLN A 224 -20.74 -10.18 -8.08
N ALA A 225 -21.52 -11.22 -8.40
CA ALA A 225 -20.98 -12.57 -8.50
C ALA A 225 -20.08 -12.67 -9.73
N VAL A 226 -18.87 -13.21 -9.63
CA VAL A 226 -18.27 -13.98 -8.52
C VAL A 226 -17.12 -13.26 -7.81
N HIS A 227 -17.21 -11.93 -7.75
CA HIS A 227 -16.23 -11.04 -7.12
C HIS A 227 -16.12 -11.26 -5.60
N ILE A 228 -14.96 -10.89 -5.05
CA ILE A 228 -14.69 -10.95 -3.62
C ILE A 228 -15.63 -10.02 -2.81
N PRO A 229 -16.04 -10.41 -1.59
CA PRO A 229 -15.74 -11.68 -0.91
C PRO A 229 -16.55 -12.83 -1.53
N VAL A 230 -15.86 -13.94 -1.84
CA VAL A 230 -16.50 -15.11 -2.45
C VAL A 230 -17.39 -15.77 -1.40
N GLN A 231 -18.70 -15.74 -1.65
CA GLN A 231 -19.74 -16.15 -0.71
C GLN A 231 -20.92 -16.75 -1.46
N ALA A 232 -21.39 -17.90 -1.01
CA ALA A 232 -22.50 -18.63 -1.63
C ALA A 232 -23.39 -19.27 -0.56
N PRO A 233 -24.69 -19.49 -0.84
CA PRO A 233 -25.53 -20.32 0.01
C PRO A 233 -24.96 -21.75 0.09
N ALA A 234 -25.15 -22.40 1.24
CA ALA A 234 -24.53 -23.68 1.53
C ALA A 234 -24.96 -24.76 0.53
N GLU A 235 -26.23 -24.77 0.15
CA GLU A 235 -26.81 -25.74 -0.79
C GLU A 235 -26.16 -25.72 -2.19
N PHE A 236 -25.54 -24.60 -2.59
CA PHE A 236 -24.77 -24.53 -3.82
C PHE A 236 -23.32 -24.95 -3.63
N THR A 237 -22.71 -24.60 -2.49
CA THR A 237 -21.33 -24.98 -2.17
C THR A 237 -21.18 -26.48 -1.95
N GLU A 238 -22.14 -27.11 -1.27
CA GLU A 238 -22.12 -28.52 -0.87
C GLU A 238 -22.00 -29.47 -2.08
N LYS A 239 -22.53 -29.09 -3.24
CA LYS A 239 -22.45 -29.86 -4.49
C LYS A 239 -21.01 -30.06 -4.99
N TYR A 240 -20.10 -29.17 -4.60
CA TYR A 240 -18.72 -29.13 -5.10
C TYR A 240 -17.68 -29.54 -4.05
N MET A 241 -18.12 -29.97 -2.87
CA MET A 241 -17.20 -30.47 -1.84
C MET A 241 -16.48 -31.72 -2.35
N GLY A 242 -15.14 -31.71 -2.27
CA GLY A 242 -14.27 -32.80 -2.75
C GLY A 242 -13.91 -32.71 -4.24
N THR A 243 -14.59 -31.87 -5.04
CA THR A 243 -14.32 -31.72 -6.48
C THR A 243 -12.91 -31.16 -6.77
N TYR A 244 -12.35 -30.41 -5.83
CA TYR A 244 -11.11 -29.64 -6.02
C TYR A 244 -9.92 -30.17 -5.21
N ASP A 245 -9.99 -31.40 -4.72
CA ASP A 245 -8.97 -32.00 -3.85
C ASP A 245 -7.65 -32.32 -4.58
N GLU A 246 -7.72 -32.49 -5.91
CA GLU A 246 -6.54 -32.67 -6.78
C GLU A 246 -5.78 -31.35 -7.04
N GLY A 247 -6.36 -30.21 -6.65
CA GLY A 247 -5.70 -28.90 -6.71
C GLY A 247 -5.80 -28.16 -8.04
N TRP A 248 -5.27 -26.93 -8.04
CA TRP A 248 -5.40 -25.98 -9.15
C TRP A 248 -4.66 -26.40 -10.43
N THR A 249 -3.56 -27.15 -10.35
CA THR A 249 -2.82 -27.61 -11.54
C THR A 249 -3.64 -28.63 -12.31
N ALA A 250 -4.14 -29.66 -11.62
CA ALA A 250 -5.00 -30.68 -12.20
C ALA A 250 -6.30 -30.06 -12.75
N LEU A 251 -6.91 -29.12 -12.02
CA LEU A 251 -8.08 -28.39 -12.51
C LEU A 251 -7.77 -27.60 -13.79
N ARG A 252 -6.65 -26.89 -13.84
CA ARG A 252 -6.23 -26.09 -15.01
C ARG A 252 -6.05 -26.98 -16.25
N GLU A 253 -5.39 -28.13 -16.10
CA GLU A 253 -5.21 -29.12 -17.17
C GLU A 253 -6.55 -29.71 -17.64
N LYS A 254 -7.41 -30.09 -16.70
CA LYS A 254 -8.76 -30.60 -17.01
C LYS A 254 -9.61 -29.58 -17.77
N ARG A 255 -9.56 -28.32 -17.37
CA ARG A 255 -10.25 -27.21 -18.07
C ARG A 255 -9.70 -27.02 -19.49
N LEU A 256 -8.39 -27.15 -19.71
CA LEU A 256 -7.81 -27.10 -21.06
C LEU A 256 -8.33 -28.24 -21.93
N GLU A 257 -8.28 -29.48 -21.44
CA GLU A 257 -8.73 -30.64 -22.21
C GLU A 257 -10.22 -30.58 -22.53
N ASN A 258 -11.03 -30.09 -21.59
CA ASN A 258 -12.46 -29.84 -21.84
C ASN A 258 -12.69 -28.73 -22.86
N ALA A 259 -11.92 -27.63 -22.80
CA ALA A 259 -12.01 -26.54 -23.75
C ALA A 259 -11.63 -27.00 -25.18
N LYS A 260 -10.60 -27.84 -25.32
CA LYS A 260 -10.24 -28.50 -26.60
C LYS A 260 -11.36 -29.41 -27.09
N ALA A 261 -11.91 -30.25 -26.22
CA ALA A 261 -13.00 -31.17 -26.57
C ALA A 261 -14.26 -30.44 -27.05
N LYS A 262 -14.54 -29.26 -26.47
CA LYS A 262 -15.65 -28.38 -26.87
C LYS A 262 -15.30 -27.43 -28.02
N LYS A 263 -14.08 -27.47 -28.56
CA LYS A 263 -13.59 -26.58 -29.63
C LYS A 263 -13.66 -25.10 -29.25
N ILE A 264 -13.52 -24.79 -27.95
CA ILE A 264 -13.41 -23.41 -27.45
C ILE A 264 -12.04 -22.84 -27.80
N VAL A 265 -11.03 -23.70 -27.82
CA VAL A 265 -9.67 -23.41 -28.25
C VAL A 265 -9.19 -24.47 -29.26
N PRO A 266 -8.18 -24.19 -30.09
CA PRO A 266 -7.57 -25.19 -30.95
C PRO A 266 -7.05 -26.42 -30.20
N PRO A 267 -7.05 -27.61 -30.82
CA PRO A 267 -6.62 -28.85 -30.14
C PRO A 267 -5.13 -28.86 -29.75
N TRP A 268 -4.30 -28.03 -30.40
CA TRP A 268 -2.88 -27.86 -30.11
C TRP A 268 -2.59 -26.73 -29.11
N THR A 269 -3.60 -26.11 -28.50
CA THR A 269 -3.38 -25.03 -27.53
C THR A 269 -2.53 -25.50 -26.35
N GLU A 270 -1.51 -24.72 -26.05
CA GLU A 270 -0.60 -24.89 -24.90
C GLU A 270 -0.86 -23.82 -23.83
N MET A 271 -0.20 -23.93 -22.68
CA MET A 271 -0.34 -23.02 -21.54
C MET A 271 1.03 -22.54 -21.05
N VAL A 272 1.10 -21.28 -20.62
CA VAL A 272 2.22 -20.79 -19.83
C VAL A 272 2.01 -21.07 -18.33
N ALA A 273 3.09 -21.44 -17.63
CA ALA A 273 3.08 -21.50 -16.18
C ALA A 273 3.09 -20.08 -15.59
N MET A 274 2.10 -19.73 -14.77
CA MET A 274 2.06 -18.42 -14.13
C MET A 274 3.10 -18.37 -13.00
N PRO A 275 3.99 -17.35 -12.93
CA PRO A 275 4.93 -17.20 -11.82
C PRO A 275 4.28 -17.09 -10.45
N THR A 276 2.99 -16.72 -10.41
CA THR A 276 2.18 -16.56 -9.20
C THR A 276 1.40 -17.83 -8.79
N THR A 277 1.45 -18.89 -9.61
CA THR A 277 0.84 -20.19 -9.24
C THR A 277 1.75 -20.90 -8.24
N LYS A 278 1.19 -21.23 -7.08
CA LYS A 278 1.91 -21.94 -6.02
C LYS A 278 1.97 -23.43 -6.34
N ASP A 279 2.89 -24.14 -5.69
CA ASP A 279 2.95 -25.60 -5.76
C ASP A 279 1.91 -26.23 -4.82
N TRP A 280 0.92 -26.93 -5.38
CA TRP A 280 -0.13 -27.61 -4.61
C TRP A 280 0.46 -28.67 -3.69
N GLU A 281 1.48 -29.39 -4.14
CA GLU A 281 2.10 -30.48 -3.37
C GLU A 281 2.93 -30.01 -2.19
N SER A 282 3.27 -28.72 -2.15
CA SER A 282 3.95 -28.11 -1.01
C SER A 282 3.02 -27.79 0.17
N LEU A 283 1.70 -27.85 -0.02
CA LEU A 283 0.71 -27.56 1.02
C LEU A 283 0.49 -28.74 1.97
N SER A 284 0.26 -28.46 3.26
CA SER A 284 -0.23 -29.47 4.21
C SER A 284 -1.67 -29.90 3.87
N ASP A 285 -2.10 -31.07 4.35
CA ASP A 285 -3.47 -31.56 4.14
C ASP A 285 -4.54 -30.57 4.62
N SER A 286 -4.26 -29.85 5.71
CA SER A 286 -5.18 -28.83 6.24
C SER A 286 -5.31 -27.61 5.32
N GLU A 287 -4.22 -27.22 4.66
CA GLU A 287 -4.20 -26.13 3.68
C GLU A 287 -4.85 -26.57 2.37
N LYS A 288 -4.55 -27.78 1.87
CA LYS A 288 -5.21 -28.37 0.70
C LYS A 288 -6.73 -28.43 0.90
N ARG A 289 -7.18 -28.91 2.07
CA ARG A 289 -8.62 -28.96 2.43
C ARG A 289 -9.26 -27.58 2.46
N TYR A 290 -8.58 -26.57 3.01
CA TYR A 290 -9.07 -25.20 3.06
C TYR A 290 -9.19 -24.59 1.65
N GLU A 291 -8.15 -24.75 0.83
CA GLU A 291 -8.09 -24.24 -0.55
C GLU A 291 -9.11 -24.93 -1.47
N SER A 292 -9.30 -26.25 -1.34
CA SER A 292 -10.35 -26.99 -2.05
C SER A 292 -11.76 -26.47 -1.70
N LYS A 293 -12.06 -26.30 -0.40
CA LYS A 293 -13.35 -25.71 0.02
C LYS A 293 -13.53 -24.28 -0.51
N LYS A 294 -12.46 -23.49 -0.56
CA LYS A 294 -12.49 -22.11 -1.12
C LYS A 294 -12.94 -22.11 -2.58
N MET A 295 -12.44 -23.04 -3.39
CA MET A 295 -12.88 -23.21 -4.78
C MET A 295 -14.30 -23.80 -4.88
N ALA A 296 -14.70 -24.69 -3.95
CA ALA A 296 -16.09 -25.17 -3.87
C ALA A 296 -17.10 -24.04 -3.60
N VAL A 297 -16.74 -23.06 -2.76
CA VAL A 297 -17.58 -21.86 -2.53
C VAL A 297 -17.64 -21.00 -3.80
N TYR A 298 -16.52 -20.82 -4.50
CA TYR A 298 -16.49 -20.10 -5.78
C TYR A 298 -17.43 -20.75 -6.80
N ALA A 299 -17.32 -22.06 -6.99
CA ALA A 299 -18.22 -22.84 -7.84
C ALA A 299 -19.69 -22.72 -7.41
N GLY A 300 -19.95 -22.78 -6.10
CA GLY A 300 -21.28 -22.55 -5.54
C GLY A 300 -21.82 -21.14 -5.84
N MET A 301 -20.96 -20.13 -5.90
CA MET A 301 -21.36 -18.76 -6.24
C MET A 301 -21.71 -18.60 -7.72
N VAL A 302 -20.97 -19.27 -8.62
CA VAL A 302 -21.28 -19.37 -10.06
C VAL A 302 -22.60 -20.13 -10.27
N ASP A 303 -22.79 -21.28 -9.62
CA ASP A 303 -24.01 -22.10 -9.68
C ASP A 303 -25.23 -21.32 -9.16
N ALA A 304 -25.10 -20.61 -8.03
CA ALA A 304 -26.17 -19.77 -7.51
C ALA A 304 -26.56 -18.62 -8.46
N MET A 305 -25.57 -18.01 -9.13
CA MET A 305 -25.83 -17.01 -10.17
C MET A 305 -26.61 -17.64 -11.33
N ASP A 306 -26.16 -18.77 -11.88
CA ASP A 306 -26.82 -19.48 -12.98
C ASP A 306 -28.25 -19.90 -12.59
N HIS A 307 -28.44 -20.47 -11.40
CA HIS A 307 -29.74 -20.85 -10.89
C HIS A 307 -30.73 -19.68 -10.90
N HIS A 308 -30.29 -18.50 -10.45
CA HIS A 308 -31.15 -17.32 -10.47
C HIS A 308 -31.34 -16.74 -11.89
N ILE A 309 -30.37 -16.85 -12.80
CA ILE A 309 -30.60 -16.58 -14.23
C ILE A 309 -31.73 -17.49 -14.77
N GLY A 310 -31.73 -18.77 -14.40
CA GLY A 310 -32.80 -19.72 -14.73
C GLY A 310 -34.18 -19.30 -14.23
N ARG A 311 -34.28 -18.64 -13.07
CA ARG A 311 -35.54 -18.08 -12.56
C ARG A 311 -36.06 -16.94 -13.44
N LEU A 312 -35.19 -16.07 -13.94
CA LEU A 312 -35.59 -15.02 -14.89
C LEU A 312 -36.05 -15.64 -16.21
N ILE A 313 -35.31 -16.60 -16.76
CA ILE A 313 -35.68 -17.31 -17.99
C ILE A 313 -37.06 -17.97 -17.82
N THR A 314 -37.30 -18.64 -16.69
CA THR A 314 -38.59 -19.26 -16.38
C THR A 314 -39.71 -18.23 -16.33
N TYR A 315 -39.51 -17.11 -15.62
CA TYR A 315 -40.49 -16.03 -15.57
C TYR A 315 -40.81 -15.48 -16.97
N LEU A 316 -39.80 -15.29 -17.83
CA LEU A 316 -40.01 -14.81 -19.19
C LEU A 316 -40.76 -15.82 -20.06
N LYS A 317 -40.53 -17.12 -19.87
CA LYS A 317 -41.29 -18.20 -20.55
C LYS A 317 -42.74 -18.23 -20.08
N ASP A 318 -42.97 -18.19 -18.77
CA ASP A 318 -44.31 -18.23 -18.16
C ASP A 318 -45.19 -17.02 -18.52
N ASN A 319 -44.59 -15.94 -19.04
CA ASN A 319 -45.28 -14.70 -19.39
C ASN A 319 -45.20 -14.35 -20.89
N ASP A 320 -44.86 -15.32 -21.75
CA ASP A 320 -44.79 -15.17 -23.21
C ASP A 320 -43.83 -14.04 -23.67
N LEU A 321 -42.76 -13.79 -22.90
CA LEU A 321 -41.74 -12.79 -23.20
C LEU A 321 -40.46 -13.40 -23.78
N TYR A 322 -40.17 -14.67 -23.47
CA TYR A 322 -38.91 -15.34 -23.81
C TYR A 322 -38.63 -15.36 -25.32
N ASP A 323 -39.61 -15.76 -26.13
CA ASP A 323 -39.43 -15.94 -27.58
C ASP A 323 -39.12 -14.63 -28.32
N ASN A 324 -39.47 -13.47 -27.74
CA ASN A 324 -39.14 -12.15 -28.27
C ASN A 324 -38.02 -11.47 -27.47
N THR A 325 -37.18 -12.21 -26.75
CA THR A 325 -36.07 -11.67 -25.97
C THR A 325 -34.73 -12.09 -26.57
N VAL A 326 -33.79 -11.16 -26.65
CA VAL A 326 -32.37 -11.42 -26.93
C VAL A 326 -31.60 -11.40 -25.61
N PHE A 327 -30.80 -12.44 -25.37
CA PHE A 327 -29.90 -12.54 -24.24
C PHE A 327 -28.46 -12.30 -24.67
N ILE A 328 -27.74 -11.51 -23.88
CA ILE A 328 -26.31 -11.30 -23.99
C ILE A 328 -25.70 -11.67 -22.64
N PHE A 329 -24.89 -12.72 -22.59
CA PHE A 329 -24.17 -13.12 -21.37
C PHE A 329 -22.67 -12.92 -21.57
N THR A 330 -22.01 -12.25 -20.62
CA THR A 330 -20.55 -12.07 -20.61
C THR A 330 -19.99 -11.84 -19.20
N SER A 331 -18.66 -11.90 -19.05
CA SER A 331 -17.94 -11.37 -17.88
C SER A 331 -17.41 -9.96 -18.18
N ASP A 332 -17.03 -9.20 -17.14
CA ASP A 332 -16.41 -7.88 -17.30
C ASP A 332 -14.88 -7.91 -17.42
N ASN A 333 -14.23 -8.94 -16.92
CA ASN A 333 -12.80 -9.19 -17.07
C ASN A 333 -12.48 -10.65 -16.75
N GLY A 334 -11.22 -11.02 -16.94
CA GLY A 334 -10.72 -12.33 -16.51
C GLY A 334 -10.81 -12.57 -15.00
N ALA A 335 -10.44 -13.77 -14.58
CA ALA A 335 -10.54 -14.23 -13.19
C ALA A 335 -9.76 -13.34 -12.20
N GLU A 336 -10.25 -13.17 -10.96
CA GLU A 336 -9.57 -12.38 -9.93
C GLU A 336 -8.49 -13.18 -9.20
N GLY A 337 -7.22 -12.86 -9.48
CA GLY A 337 -6.06 -13.50 -8.88
C GLY A 337 -5.46 -12.78 -7.67
N SER A 338 -5.96 -11.61 -7.28
CA SER A 338 -5.38 -10.81 -6.20
C SER A 338 -5.62 -11.44 -4.83
N ASP A 339 -4.56 -11.53 -4.01
CA ASP A 339 -4.68 -11.88 -2.59
C ASP A 339 -4.38 -10.66 -1.71
N ALA A 340 -5.42 -10.13 -1.06
CA ALA A 340 -5.31 -8.97 -0.17
C ALA A 340 -4.38 -9.21 1.04
N PHE A 341 -4.03 -10.48 1.33
CA PHE A 341 -3.14 -10.87 2.43
C PHE A 341 -1.68 -11.01 2.02
N ASP A 342 -1.39 -10.92 0.72
CA ASP A 342 -0.04 -10.99 0.17
C ASP A 342 0.66 -9.63 0.26
N GLY A 343 1.14 -9.32 1.47
CA GLY A 343 1.81 -8.06 1.81
C GLY A 343 2.61 -8.13 3.11
N PRO A 344 3.33 -7.06 3.47
CA PRO A 344 4.11 -7.01 4.71
C PRO A 344 3.26 -7.32 5.95
N ALA A 345 3.83 -8.02 6.94
CA ALA A 345 3.12 -8.54 8.11
C ALA A 345 2.22 -7.51 8.85
N TRP A 346 2.65 -6.25 8.92
CA TRP A 346 1.87 -5.18 9.55
C TRP A 346 0.58 -4.84 8.79
N GLN A 347 0.58 -4.96 7.45
CA GLN A 347 -0.61 -4.76 6.62
C GLN A 347 -1.57 -5.92 6.76
N THR A 348 -1.05 -7.15 6.72
CA THR A 348 -1.84 -8.36 6.97
C THR A 348 -2.52 -8.30 8.34
N LEU A 349 -1.80 -7.82 9.37
CA LEU A 349 -2.36 -7.62 10.71
C LEU A 349 -3.46 -6.54 10.70
N PHE A 350 -3.23 -5.40 10.04
CA PHE A 350 -4.24 -4.34 9.90
C PHE A 350 -5.51 -4.86 9.21
N LEU A 351 -5.38 -5.58 8.09
CA LEU A 351 -6.52 -6.13 7.36
C LEU A 351 -7.28 -7.14 8.21
N LYS A 352 -6.58 -8.02 8.95
CA LYS A 352 -7.21 -8.95 9.91
C LYS A 352 -7.99 -8.23 11.01
N LEU A 353 -7.42 -7.16 11.58
CA LEU A 353 -8.11 -6.36 12.61
C LEU A 353 -9.32 -5.63 12.03
N TRP A 354 -9.20 -5.06 10.83
CA TRP A 354 -10.32 -4.42 10.14
C TRP A 354 -11.43 -5.42 9.83
N GLN A 355 -11.10 -6.60 9.28
CA GLN A 355 -12.06 -7.66 9.03
C GLN A 355 -12.78 -8.09 10.29
N LYS A 356 -12.05 -8.30 11.39
CA LYS A 356 -12.64 -8.61 12.69
C LYS A 356 -13.55 -7.48 13.20
N SER A 357 -13.18 -6.22 12.99
CA SER A 357 -14.04 -5.07 13.33
C SER A 357 -15.35 -5.04 12.55
N LYS A 358 -15.34 -5.58 11.32
CA LYS A 358 -16.51 -5.78 10.47
C LYS A 358 -17.17 -7.15 10.71
N ARG A 359 -16.75 -7.94 11.71
CA ARG A 359 -17.29 -9.30 11.97
C ARG A 359 -17.12 -10.26 10.79
N TYR A 360 -16.07 -10.08 9.98
CA TYR A 360 -15.65 -11.11 9.03
C TYR A 360 -14.80 -12.17 9.74
N ASN A 361 -14.93 -13.42 9.30
CA ASN A 361 -14.09 -14.54 9.70
C ASN A 361 -13.58 -15.32 8.48
N ARG A 362 -12.64 -16.23 8.71
CA ARG A 362 -12.06 -17.14 7.72
C ARG A 362 -12.06 -18.57 8.24
N ASP A 363 -13.01 -18.88 9.12
CA ASP A 363 -13.04 -20.16 9.81
C ASP A 363 -13.51 -21.23 8.82
N TYR A 364 -12.85 -22.39 8.84
CA TYR A 364 -13.10 -23.45 7.86
C TYR A 364 -14.58 -23.87 7.84
N GLU A 365 -15.20 -24.04 9.00
CA GLU A 365 -16.58 -24.53 9.11
C GLU A 365 -17.59 -23.57 8.45
N THR A 366 -17.41 -22.26 8.63
CA THR A 366 -18.29 -21.21 8.10
C THR A 366 -17.77 -20.61 6.78
N LEU A 367 -16.79 -21.23 6.12
CA LEU A 367 -16.18 -20.71 4.91
C LEU A 367 -17.23 -20.60 3.79
N GLY A 368 -17.39 -19.40 3.22
CA GLY A 368 -18.34 -19.10 2.15
C GLY A 368 -19.72 -18.63 2.60
N THR A 369 -20.10 -18.86 3.85
CA THR A 369 -21.41 -18.43 4.37
C THR A 369 -21.41 -16.95 4.79
N ARG A 370 -22.57 -16.44 5.25
CA ARG A 370 -22.72 -15.11 5.85
C ARG A 370 -21.62 -14.83 6.88
N GLY A 371 -20.96 -13.69 6.78
CA GLY A 371 -19.85 -13.29 7.66
C GLY A 371 -18.48 -13.88 7.32
N SER A 372 -18.37 -14.74 6.31
CA SER A 372 -17.06 -15.23 5.83
C SER A 372 -16.39 -14.23 4.89
N TYR A 373 -15.05 -14.30 4.75
CA TYR A 373 -14.32 -13.50 3.77
C TYR A 373 -13.20 -14.30 3.11
N ILE A 374 -13.35 -14.61 1.83
CA ILE A 374 -12.31 -15.27 1.04
C ILE A 374 -12.16 -14.64 -0.33
N ASN A 375 -10.97 -14.83 -0.90
CA ASN A 375 -10.66 -14.59 -2.29
C ASN A 375 -10.20 -15.91 -2.92
N MET A 376 -10.35 -16.05 -4.24
CA MET A 376 -9.91 -17.24 -4.97
C MET A 376 -8.38 -17.37 -4.96
N GLY A 377 -7.66 -16.25 -5.09
CA GLY A 377 -6.21 -16.20 -5.13
C GLY A 377 -5.63 -16.61 -6.50
N PRO A 378 -4.33 -16.40 -6.72
CA PRO A 378 -3.76 -16.46 -8.07
C PRO A 378 -3.71 -17.87 -8.67
N SER A 379 -3.64 -18.92 -7.84
CA SER A 379 -3.51 -20.29 -8.34
C SER A 379 -4.82 -20.84 -8.90
N PHE A 380 -5.95 -20.63 -8.22
CA PHE A 380 -7.26 -20.96 -8.79
C PHE A 380 -7.70 -19.97 -9.87
N ALA A 381 -7.32 -18.70 -9.79
CA ALA A 381 -7.52 -17.76 -10.90
C ALA A 381 -6.81 -18.25 -12.18
N SER A 382 -5.61 -18.81 -12.06
CA SER A 382 -4.92 -19.44 -13.19
C SER A 382 -5.67 -20.65 -13.76
N ALA A 383 -6.40 -21.40 -12.93
CA ALA A 383 -7.23 -22.52 -13.39
C ALA A 383 -8.51 -22.04 -14.08
N ALA A 384 -9.17 -21.01 -13.54
CA ALA A 384 -10.35 -20.36 -14.11
C ALA A 384 -10.06 -19.67 -15.46
N SER A 385 -8.85 -19.11 -15.62
CA SER A 385 -8.38 -18.53 -16.88
C SER A 385 -7.87 -19.56 -17.89
N SER A 386 -7.84 -20.86 -17.56
CA SER A 386 -7.28 -21.88 -18.45
C SER A 386 -7.88 -21.82 -19.86
N PRO A 387 -7.10 -21.96 -20.95
CA PRO A 387 -5.63 -22.10 -21.00
C PRO A 387 -4.87 -20.77 -21.04
N LEU A 388 -5.58 -19.66 -20.97
CA LEU A 388 -5.07 -18.32 -21.29
C LEU A 388 -3.96 -17.86 -20.33
N ALA A 389 -3.10 -16.96 -20.81
CA ALA A 389 -2.06 -16.36 -20.00
C ALA A 389 -2.60 -15.24 -19.10
N GLY A 390 -2.11 -15.11 -17.86
CA GLY A 390 -2.53 -14.06 -16.94
C GLY A 390 -3.98 -14.18 -16.46
N TYR A 391 -4.44 -13.10 -15.83
CA TYR A 391 -5.76 -12.96 -15.21
C TYR A 391 -6.07 -11.47 -15.02
N LYS A 392 -7.12 -11.09 -14.28
CA LYS A 392 -7.52 -9.69 -14.05
C LYS A 392 -6.33 -8.78 -13.72
N PHE A 393 -6.40 -7.55 -14.21
CA PHE A 393 -5.37 -6.51 -14.20
C PHE A 393 -4.18 -6.72 -15.14
N THR A 394 -4.17 -7.79 -15.93
CA THR A 394 -3.13 -8.03 -16.95
C THR A 394 -3.70 -7.91 -18.36
N ALA A 395 -2.93 -7.36 -19.29
CA ALA A 395 -3.25 -7.28 -20.72
C ALA A 395 -3.06 -8.61 -21.46
N TRP A 396 -2.65 -9.68 -20.76
CA TRP A 396 -2.64 -11.03 -21.32
C TRP A 396 -4.08 -11.51 -21.61
N GLU A 397 -4.24 -12.53 -22.46
CA GLU A 397 -5.55 -13.07 -22.86
C GLU A 397 -6.40 -13.44 -21.64
N GLY A 398 -5.84 -14.07 -20.62
CA GLY A 398 -6.56 -14.48 -19.41
C GLY A 398 -7.07 -13.32 -18.56
N GLY A 399 -6.60 -12.09 -18.79
CA GLY A 399 -7.15 -10.88 -18.15
C GLY A 399 -8.24 -10.19 -18.96
N MET A 400 -8.25 -10.36 -20.29
CA MET A 400 -9.11 -9.62 -21.22
C MET A 400 -10.15 -10.49 -21.93
N ARG A 401 -9.80 -11.72 -22.31
CA ARG A 401 -10.64 -12.64 -23.07
C ARG A 401 -11.58 -13.39 -22.12
N VAL A 402 -12.87 -13.22 -22.36
CA VAL A 402 -13.93 -13.70 -21.47
C VAL A 402 -15.04 -14.39 -22.26
N PRO A 403 -15.90 -15.19 -21.61
CA PRO A 403 -17.05 -15.80 -22.28
C PRO A 403 -17.99 -14.74 -22.83
N LEU A 404 -18.49 -14.92 -24.06
CA LEU A 404 -19.64 -14.18 -24.60
C LEU A 404 -20.62 -15.15 -25.28
N ILE A 405 -21.91 -14.99 -25.00
CA ILE A 405 -23.01 -15.73 -25.64
C ILE A 405 -24.09 -14.74 -26.09
N LEU A 406 -24.50 -14.83 -27.36
CA LEU A 406 -25.66 -14.13 -27.92
C LEU A 406 -26.75 -15.14 -28.26
N SER A 407 -27.95 -14.99 -27.72
CA SER A 407 -29.04 -15.98 -27.86
C SER A 407 -30.41 -15.32 -27.97
N GLY A 408 -31.40 -16.04 -28.51
CA GLY A 408 -32.78 -15.60 -28.61
C GLY A 408 -33.22 -15.16 -30.01
N THR A 409 -34.20 -14.26 -30.08
CA THR A 409 -34.83 -13.86 -31.36
C THR A 409 -33.86 -13.16 -32.31
N GLY A 410 -33.94 -13.46 -33.60
CA GLY A 410 -33.06 -12.88 -34.63
C GLY A 410 -31.64 -13.46 -34.69
N ILE A 411 -31.29 -14.42 -33.82
CA ILE A 411 -30.05 -15.18 -33.85
C ILE A 411 -30.29 -16.50 -34.60
N THR A 412 -29.56 -16.76 -35.69
CA THR A 412 -29.76 -17.94 -36.55
C THR A 412 -28.66 -18.97 -36.39
N GLU A 413 -27.46 -18.57 -35.98
CA GLU A 413 -26.30 -19.45 -35.75
C GLU A 413 -26.38 -20.17 -34.40
N LYS A 414 -27.49 -20.85 -34.13
CA LYS A 414 -27.78 -21.53 -32.86
C LYS A 414 -26.88 -22.75 -32.64
N GLY A 415 -26.35 -22.90 -31.43
CA GLY A 415 -25.46 -24.00 -31.03
C GLY A 415 -24.10 -23.99 -31.72
N LYS A 416 -23.73 -22.87 -32.35
CA LYS A 416 -22.46 -22.71 -33.06
C LYS A 416 -21.45 -21.93 -32.22
N ILE A 417 -20.20 -22.03 -32.64
CA ILE A 417 -19.06 -21.34 -32.03
C ILE A 417 -18.44 -20.45 -33.10
N THR A 418 -18.10 -19.21 -32.72
CA THR A 418 -17.28 -18.32 -33.54
C THR A 418 -15.94 -18.02 -32.86
N HIS A 419 -14.90 -17.91 -33.70
CA HIS A 419 -13.55 -17.50 -33.32
C HIS A 419 -13.23 -16.07 -33.78
N ALA A 420 -14.22 -15.38 -34.39
CA ALA A 420 -14.08 -14.01 -34.82
C ALA A 420 -13.74 -13.10 -33.64
N PHE A 421 -12.77 -12.21 -33.85
CA PHE A 421 -12.42 -11.18 -32.87
C PHE A 421 -13.62 -10.26 -32.61
N ALA A 422 -13.90 -10.02 -31.34
CA ALA A 422 -14.90 -9.08 -30.87
C ALA A 422 -14.37 -8.34 -29.63
N TYR A 423 -14.78 -7.09 -29.45
CA TYR A 423 -14.33 -6.25 -28.34
C TYR A 423 -15.53 -5.68 -27.58
N VAL A 424 -15.37 -5.36 -26.30
CA VAL A 424 -16.46 -4.91 -25.43
C VAL A 424 -17.29 -3.76 -25.97
N THR A 425 -16.68 -2.83 -26.72
CA THR A 425 -17.38 -1.70 -27.34
C THR A 425 -18.45 -2.13 -28.35
N ASP A 426 -18.35 -3.35 -28.88
CA ASP A 426 -19.26 -3.92 -29.88
C ASP A 426 -20.65 -4.20 -29.32
N ILE A 427 -20.75 -4.44 -28.00
CA ILE A 427 -22.02 -4.80 -27.37
C ILE A 427 -23.03 -3.66 -27.45
N ALA A 428 -22.60 -2.42 -27.21
CA ALA A 428 -23.49 -1.26 -27.35
C ALA A 428 -24.02 -1.13 -28.79
N SER A 429 -23.14 -1.25 -29.79
CA SER A 429 -23.54 -1.20 -31.21
C SER A 429 -24.47 -2.35 -31.60
N THR A 430 -24.22 -3.55 -31.08
CA THR A 430 -25.06 -4.74 -31.29
C THR A 430 -26.46 -4.56 -30.71
N ILE A 431 -26.56 -4.05 -29.48
CA ILE A 431 -27.83 -3.76 -28.80
C ILE A 431 -28.64 -2.73 -29.59
N LEU A 432 -27.99 -1.67 -30.07
CA LEU A 432 -28.64 -0.63 -30.88
C LEU A 432 -29.17 -1.20 -32.21
N GLU A 433 -28.39 -2.05 -32.90
CA GLU A 433 -28.86 -2.70 -34.14
C GLU A 433 -30.04 -3.65 -33.89
N ILE A 434 -29.98 -4.47 -32.83
CA ILE A 434 -31.08 -5.34 -32.41
C ILE A 434 -32.36 -4.51 -32.18
N ALA A 435 -32.22 -3.33 -31.59
CA ALA A 435 -33.33 -2.42 -31.31
C ALA A 435 -33.78 -1.59 -32.52
N GLY A 436 -33.06 -1.61 -33.64
CA GLY A 436 -33.33 -0.74 -34.79
C GLY A 436 -33.04 0.75 -34.52
N VAL A 437 -32.12 1.05 -33.59
CA VAL A 437 -31.74 2.42 -33.20
C VAL A 437 -30.40 2.78 -33.81
N ASN A 438 -30.31 3.94 -34.46
CA ASN A 438 -29.05 4.41 -35.03
C ASN A 438 -28.11 4.96 -33.93
N PRO A 439 -26.81 4.63 -33.96
CA PRO A 439 -25.84 5.19 -33.02
C PRO A 439 -25.62 6.70 -33.28
N PRO A 440 -25.31 7.48 -32.23
CA PRO A 440 -25.04 8.91 -32.37
C PRO A 440 -23.79 9.16 -33.22
N GLN A 441 -23.92 10.01 -34.23
CA GLN A 441 -22.83 10.40 -35.13
C GLN A 441 -22.05 11.62 -34.58
N GLY A 442 -21.48 11.46 -33.38
CA GLY A 442 -20.72 12.52 -32.69
C GLY A 442 -21.58 13.65 -32.07
N ARG A 443 -22.90 13.59 -32.22
CA ARG A 443 -23.85 14.52 -31.59
C ARG A 443 -25.06 13.78 -31.03
N TYR A 444 -25.57 14.28 -29.92
CA TYR A 444 -26.79 13.78 -29.29
C TYR A 444 -27.57 14.93 -28.66
N GLN A 445 -28.86 15.09 -28.94
CA GLN A 445 -29.71 16.17 -28.38
C GLN A 445 -29.07 17.57 -28.39
N GLY A 446 -28.37 17.92 -29.48
CA GLY A 446 -27.75 19.22 -29.66
C GLY A 446 -26.36 19.40 -29.02
N ARG A 447 -25.88 18.45 -28.20
CA ARG A 447 -24.51 18.46 -27.63
C ARG A 447 -23.56 17.52 -28.38
N GLU A 448 -22.27 17.85 -28.34
CA GLU A 448 -21.21 16.95 -28.83
C GLU A 448 -21.03 15.78 -27.86
N VAL A 449 -20.78 14.61 -28.43
CA VAL A 449 -20.51 13.37 -27.69
C VAL A 449 -19.42 12.58 -28.39
N GLU A 450 -18.66 11.80 -27.63
CA GLU A 450 -17.66 10.91 -28.20
C GLU A 450 -18.32 9.91 -29.17
N PRO A 451 -17.70 9.65 -30.33
CA PRO A 451 -18.23 8.68 -31.28
C PRO A 451 -18.10 7.25 -30.74
N MET A 452 -19.10 6.42 -31.00
CA MET A 452 -19.01 4.99 -30.76
C MET A 452 -18.01 4.37 -31.75
N ILE A 453 -17.14 3.50 -31.27
CA ILE A 453 -16.11 2.83 -32.08
C ILE A 453 -16.41 1.34 -32.32
N GLY A 454 -17.31 0.74 -31.54
CA GLY A 454 -17.67 -0.67 -31.66
C GLY A 454 -18.49 -0.99 -32.90
N LYS A 455 -18.34 -2.20 -33.41
CA LYS A 455 -19.11 -2.75 -34.54
C LYS A 455 -20.14 -3.75 -34.04
N SER A 456 -21.30 -3.79 -34.67
CA SER A 456 -22.31 -4.78 -34.28
C SER A 456 -21.86 -6.20 -34.64
N LEU A 457 -22.12 -7.14 -33.73
CA LEU A 457 -21.84 -8.57 -33.87
C LEU A 457 -23.01 -9.33 -34.52
N LEU A 458 -24.08 -8.64 -34.89
CA LEU A 458 -25.32 -9.28 -35.31
C LEU A 458 -25.17 -10.03 -36.65
N SER A 459 -24.29 -9.57 -37.54
CA SER A 459 -23.96 -10.27 -38.79
C SER A 459 -23.30 -11.63 -38.54
N LEU A 460 -22.45 -11.74 -37.51
CA LEU A 460 -21.87 -13.02 -37.07
C LEU A 460 -22.97 -13.94 -36.52
N ALA A 461 -23.83 -13.39 -35.64
CA ALA A 461 -24.94 -14.12 -35.04
C ALA A 461 -26.00 -14.59 -36.05
N ARG A 462 -26.03 -13.99 -37.23
CA ARG A 462 -26.91 -14.34 -38.35
C ARG A 462 -26.26 -15.21 -39.42
N GLY A 463 -24.95 -15.48 -39.33
CA GLY A 463 -24.19 -16.20 -40.34
C GLY A 463 -24.04 -15.42 -41.66
N GLU A 464 -24.15 -14.09 -41.59
CA GLU A 464 -24.03 -13.17 -42.73
C GLU A 464 -22.59 -12.73 -42.97
N ALA A 465 -21.72 -12.91 -41.98
CA ALA A 465 -20.28 -12.62 -42.06
C ALA A 465 -19.48 -13.58 -41.17
N ASP A 466 -18.22 -13.81 -41.54
CA ASP A 466 -17.27 -14.58 -40.72
C ASP A 466 -16.45 -13.70 -39.76
N ARG A 467 -16.39 -12.38 -40.01
CA ARG A 467 -15.67 -11.39 -39.19
C ARG A 467 -16.30 -10.00 -39.32
N VAL A 468 -16.20 -9.18 -38.28
CA VAL A 468 -16.65 -7.77 -38.27
C VAL A 468 -15.50 -6.77 -38.37
N TYR A 469 -14.28 -7.19 -38.03
CA TYR A 469 -13.05 -6.43 -38.19
C TYR A 469 -12.23 -6.98 -39.37
N GLY A 470 -11.73 -6.10 -40.23
CA GLY A 470 -10.79 -6.46 -41.29
C GLY A 470 -9.39 -6.79 -40.77
N GLU A 471 -8.57 -7.43 -41.61
CA GLU A 471 -7.18 -7.85 -41.29
C GLU A 471 -6.29 -6.69 -40.81
N GLU A 472 -6.52 -5.48 -41.33
CA GLU A 472 -5.69 -4.31 -41.07
C GLU A 472 -6.27 -3.39 -39.99
N GLU A 473 -7.52 -3.62 -39.56
CA GLU A 473 -8.17 -2.81 -38.53
C GLU A 473 -7.59 -3.10 -37.16
N THR A 474 -7.48 -2.06 -36.33
CA THR A 474 -6.80 -2.14 -35.05
C THR A 474 -7.69 -1.73 -33.89
N ILE A 475 -7.65 -2.51 -32.81
CA ILE A 475 -8.23 -2.14 -31.52
C ILE A 475 -7.12 -2.07 -30.48
N GLY A 476 -7.00 -0.93 -29.80
CA GLY A 476 -6.00 -0.70 -28.77
C GLY A 476 -6.56 -0.81 -27.36
N TYR A 477 -5.67 -1.07 -26.42
CA TYR A 477 -5.95 -1.13 -24.99
C TYR A 477 -4.79 -0.56 -24.18
N GLU A 478 -5.12 0.23 -23.16
CA GLU A 478 -4.19 0.61 -22.10
C GLU A 478 -4.91 0.69 -20.76
N MET A 479 -4.25 0.24 -19.69
CA MET A 479 -4.66 0.47 -18.31
C MET A 479 -3.45 0.30 -17.40
N ALA A 480 -3.17 1.28 -16.55
CA ALA A 480 -2.11 1.17 -15.53
C ALA A 480 -0.70 0.85 -16.10
N GLY A 481 -0.45 1.24 -17.35
CA GLY A 481 0.77 0.97 -18.11
C GLY A 481 0.82 -0.41 -18.78
N ASN A 482 -0.13 -1.30 -18.49
CA ASN A 482 -0.37 -2.52 -19.26
C ASN A 482 -1.06 -2.15 -20.56
N ALA A 483 -0.68 -2.79 -21.65
CA ALA A 483 -1.11 -2.36 -22.97
C ALA A 483 -1.22 -3.53 -23.95
N ALA A 484 -2.14 -3.40 -24.90
CA ALA A 484 -2.27 -4.31 -26.02
C ALA A 484 -2.73 -3.57 -27.29
N LEU A 485 -2.48 -4.19 -28.44
CA LEU A 485 -3.12 -3.83 -29.71
C LEU A 485 -3.42 -5.10 -30.49
N PHE A 486 -4.67 -5.23 -30.91
CA PHE A 486 -5.18 -6.31 -31.76
C PHE A 486 -5.19 -5.83 -33.22
N GLN A 487 -4.77 -6.69 -34.15
CA GLN A 487 -4.84 -6.46 -35.60
C GLN A 487 -4.99 -7.79 -36.32
N GLY A 488 -6.15 -8.03 -36.94
CA GLY A 488 -6.50 -9.35 -37.47
C GLY A 488 -6.41 -10.42 -36.38
N ASP A 489 -5.69 -11.51 -36.66
CA ASP A 489 -5.50 -12.62 -35.70
C ASP A 489 -4.35 -12.37 -34.71
N TYR A 490 -3.68 -11.22 -34.79
CA TYR A 490 -2.47 -10.92 -34.04
C TYR A 490 -2.71 -9.93 -32.92
N LYS A 491 -1.92 -10.08 -31.86
CA LYS A 491 -1.90 -9.17 -30.70
C LYS A 491 -0.46 -8.84 -30.33
N ILE A 492 -0.16 -7.55 -30.14
CA ILE A 492 1.00 -7.15 -29.34
C ILE A 492 0.55 -6.85 -27.91
N VAL A 493 1.37 -7.22 -26.94
CA VAL A 493 1.02 -7.08 -25.52
C VAL A 493 2.24 -6.71 -24.68
N LYS A 494 2.02 -5.91 -23.64
CA LYS A 494 3.00 -5.55 -22.61
C LYS A 494 2.32 -5.52 -21.24
N ASN A 495 2.93 -6.21 -20.29
CA ASN A 495 2.50 -6.25 -18.89
C ASN A 495 3.60 -5.75 -17.96
N ARG A 496 3.21 -5.03 -16.90
CA ARG A 496 4.08 -4.44 -15.87
C ARG A 496 3.87 -5.10 -14.51
N GLY A 497 4.70 -4.71 -13.54
CA GLY A 497 4.57 -5.14 -12.15
C GLY A 497 4.88 -6.62 -11.96
N SER A 498 4.28 -7.25 -10.96
CA SER A 498 4.52 -8.67 -10.64
C SER A 498 3.99 -9.65 -11.69
N ALA A 499 3.14 -9.19 -12.62
CA ALA A 499 2.50 -10.01 -13.64
C ALA A 499 3.16 -9.91 -15.04
N GLY A 500 4.26 -9.18 -15.17
CA GLY A 500 4.99 -9.03 -16.43
C GLY A 500 6.40 -8.47 -16.23
N ASP A 501 7.13 -8.31 -17.33
CA ASP A 501 8.52 -7.87 -17.36
C ASP A 501 8.72 -6.56 -18.14
N ASN A 502 7.60 -5.87 -18.42
CA ASN A 502 7.54 -4.63 -19.18
C ASN A 502 8.10 -4.76 -20.62
N GLN A 503 8.14 -5.97 -21.17
CA GLN A 503 8.54 -6.23 -22.56
C GLN A 503 7.32 -6.41 -23.47
N TRP A 504 7.39 -5.79 -24.64
CA TRP A 504 6.43 -6.01 -25.73
C TRP A 504 6.74 -7.32 -26.46
N ARG A 505 5.70 -8.13 -26.66
CA ARG A 505 5.69 -9.40 -27.38
C ARG A 505 4.60 -9.40 -28.46
N LEU A 506 4.69 -10.32 -29.42
CA LEU A 506 3.71 -10.52 -30.50
C LEU A 506 3.19 -11.96 -30.49
N PHE A 507 1.88 -12.15 -30.56
CA PHE A 507 1.23 -13.46 -30.62
C PHE A 507 0.20 -13.51 -31.73
N ASN A 508 -0.07 -14.72 -32.25
CA ASN A 508 -1.29 -15.03 -32.99
C ASN A 508 -2.29 -15.62 -31.99
N ILE A 509 -3.33 -14.86 -31.63
CA ILE A 509 -4.26 -15.21 -30.53
C ILE A 509 -5.39 -16.14 -30.96
N VAL A 510 -5.48 -16.44 -32.26
CA VAL A 510 -6.41 -17.44 -32.79
C VAL A 510 -5.76 -18.82 -32.73
N ASP A 511 -4.51 -18.94 -33.22
CA ASP A 511 -3.76 -20.20 -33.21
C ASP A 511 -3.13 -20.53 -31.85
N ASP A 512 -2.67 -19.50 -31.12
CA ASP A 512 -2.03 -19.59 -29.80
C ASP A 512 -2.76 -18.67 -28.78
N PRO A 513 -3.98 -19.01 -28.37
CA PRO A 513 -4.72 -18.24 -27.36
C PRO A 513 -4.06 -18.28 -25.97
N GLY A 514 -3.11 -19.19 -25.75
CA GLY A 514 -2.33 -19.30 -24.51
C GLY A 514 -1.18 -18.28 -24.41
N GLU A 515 -0.90 -17.53 -25.48
CA GLU A 515 0.25 -16.60 -25.59
C GLU A 515 1.58 -17.26 -25.19
N THR A 516 1.82 -18.46 -25.74
CA THR A 516 2.96 -19.31 -25.41
C THR A 516 4.19 -19.04 -26.28
N ARG A 517 4.00 -18.62 -27.53
CA ARG A 517 5.10 -18.39 -28.49
C ARG A 517 5.17 -16.94 -28.95
N ASP A 518 6.17 -16.20 -28.47
CA ASP A 518 6.45 -14.85 -28.94
C ASP A 518 7.00 -14.87 -30.38
N LEU A 519 6.23 -14.30 -31.31
CA LEU A 519 6.53 -14.21 -32.73
C LEU A 519 7.32 -12.94 -33.10
N LYS A 520 7.70 -12.10 -32.14
CA LYS A 520 8.39 -10.83 -32.41
C LYS A 520 9.67 -11.01 -33.23
N ALA A 521 10.47 -12.04 -32.94
CA ALA A 521 11.69 -12.34 -33.68
C ALA A 521 11.41 -12.91 -35.07
N ASP A 522 10.33 -13.70 -35.21
CA ASP A 522 9.92 -14.34 -36.45
C ASP A 522 9.19 -13.37 -37.40
N MET A 523 8.52 -12.35 -36.87
CA MET A 523 7.70 -11.38 -37.60
C MET A 523 8.01 -9.91 -37.22
N PRO A 524 9.26 -9.43 -37.37
CA PRO A 524 9.67 -8.09 -36.92
C PRO A 524 8.97 -6.95 -37.67
N GLY A 525 8.62 -7.16 -38.94
CA GLY A 525 7.87 -6.18 -39.74
C GLY A 525 6.45 -5.94 -39.20
N ARG A 526 5.71 -7.02 -38.92
CA ARG A 526 4.38 -6.96 -38.30
C ARG A 526 4.44 -6.34 -36.91
N PHE A 527 5.41 -6.77 -36.09
CA PHE A 527 5.62 -6.18 -34.78
C PHE A 527 5.83 -4.65 -34.85
N THR A 528 6.65 -4.18 -35.79
CA THR A 528 6.92 -2.75 -35.98
C THR A 528 5.65 -1.99 -36.40
N ALA A 529 4.90 -2.51 -37.38
CA ALA A 529 3.65 -1.90 -37.84
C ALA A 529 2.60 -1.82 -36.72
N MET A 530 2.41 -2.88 -35.94
CA MET A 530 1.50 -2.89 -34.80
C MET A 530 1.97 -1.95 -33.69
N MET A 531 3.28 -1.84 -33.43
CA MET A 531 3.80 -0.85 -32.48
C MET A 531 3.52 0.60 -32.91
N GLU A 532 3.57 0.90 -34.21
CA GLU A 532 3.19 2.21 -34.75
C GLU A 532 1.69 2.47 -34.61
N ALA A 533 0.85 1.47 -34.90
CA ALA A 533 -0.58 1.56 -34.69
C ALA A 533 -0.94 1.76 -33.20
N TYR A 534 -0.24 1.10 -32.27
CA TYR A 534 -0.42 1.34 -30.83
C TYR A 534 -0.06 2.78 -30.43
N ARG A 535 1.04 3.34 -30.95
CA ARG A 535 1.39 4.75 -30.69
C ARG A 535 0.30 5.71 -31.19
N ARG A 536 -0.32 5.40 -32.33
CA ARG A 536 -1.43 6.18 -32.88
C ARG A 536 -2.67 6.08 -31.99
N TYR A 537 -3.06 4.86 -31.60
CA TYR A 537 -4.13 4.62 -30.64
C TYR A 537 -3.92 5.43 -29.35
N ALA A 538 -2.71 5.36 -28.77
CA ALA A 538 -2.38 6.06 -27.54
C ALA A 538 -2.50 7.58 -27.67
N ALA A 539 -2.08 8.14 -28.81
CA ALA A 539 -2.20 9.57 -29.09
C ALA A 539 -3.68 9.99 -29.28
N GLU A 540 -4.44 9.26 -30.09
CA GLU A 540 -5.86 9.55 -30.38
C GLU A 540 -6.75 9.45 -29.13
N ASN A 541 -6.41 8.54 -28.21
CA ASN A 541 -7.15 8.29 -26.98
C ASN A 541 -6.65 9.08 -25.77
N ASN A 542 -5.68 9.99 -25.95
CA ASN A 542 -5.08 10.77 -24.87
C ASN A 542 -4.59 9.87 -23.72
N VAL A 543 -3.89 8.79 -24.06
CA VAL A 543 -3.26 7.90 -23.09
C VAL A 543 -2.11 8.65 -22.40
N VAL A 544 -2.20 8.78 -21.09
CA VAL A 544 -1.22 9.46 -20.24
C VAL A 544 -0.36 8.39 -19.60
N PRO A 545 0.97 8.43 -19.76
CA PRO A 545 1.82 7.38 -19.19
C PRO A 545 1.81 7.41 -17.66
N VAL A 546 1.89 6.23 -17.05
CA VAL A 546 2.17 6.06 -15.62
C VAL A 546 3.68 6.18 -15.34
N PRO A 547 4.10 6.48 -14.09
CA PRO A 547 5.51 6.44 -13.68
C PRO A 547 6.17 5.08 -13.93
N ASP A 548 7.50 5.07 -14.11
CA ASP A 548 8.24 3.83 -14.43
C ASP A 548 8.13 2.75 -13.33
N ASP A 549 8.10 3.16 -12.07
CA ASP A 549 7.96 2.27 -10.90
C ASP A 549 6.49 2.08 -10.46
N PHE A 550 5.53 2.45 -11.32
CA PHE A 550 4.11 2.34 -11.01
C PHE A 550 3.69 0.88 -10.82
N ASP A 551 2.99 0.65 -9.72
CA ASP A 551 2.34 -0.62 -9.38
C ASP A 551 0.93 -0.31 -8.88
N GLN A 552 -0.07 -0.87 -9.54
CA GLN A 552 -1.48 -0.57 -9.26
C GLN A 552 -1.87 -0.97 -7.84
N ILE A 553 -1.44 -2.14 -7.37
CA ILE A 553 -1.78 -2.66 -6.04
C ILE A 553 -1.18 -1.72 -4.98
N LYS A 554 0.08 -1.28 -5.17
CA LYS A 554 0.75 -0.31 -4.30
C LYS A 554 0.04 1.04 -4.30
N GLN A 555 -0.43 1.53 -5.44
CA GLN A 555 -1.18 2.79 -5.53
C GLN A 555 -2.50 2.72 -4.75
N VAL A 556 -3.31 1.67 -4.95
CA VAL A 556 -4.57 1.47 -4.21
C VAL A 556 -4.30 1.38 -2.70
N ARG A 557 -3.23 0.69 -2.29
CA ARG A 557 -2.80 0.60 -0.87
C ARG A 557 -2.44 1.98 -0.30
N GLN A 558 -1.70 2.81 -1.05
CA GLN A 558 -1.35 4.17 -0.63
C GLN A 558 -2.58 5.06 -0.53
N TYR A 559 -3.51 4.95 -1.49
CA TYR A 559 -4.79 5.66 -1.46
C TYR A 559 -5.58 5.27 -0.20
N SER A 560 -5.79 3.97 0.04
CA SER A 560 -6.50 3.46 1.22
C SER A 560 -5.88 3.96 2.53
N THR A 561 -4.54 3.92 2.64
CA THR A 561 -3.82 4.40 3.83
C THR A 561 -4.05 5.90 4.07
N ARG A 562 -3.97 6.74 3.02
CA ARG A 562 -4.22 8.18 3.13
C ARG A 562 -5.66 8.48 3.55
N THR A 563 -6.63 7.77 2.98
CA THR A 563 -8.05 7.92 3.31
C THR A 563 -8.32 7.52 4.76
N GLN A 564 -7.73 6.42 5.24
CA GLN A 564 -7.84 5.98 6.63
C GLN A 564 -7.17 6.96 7.61
N ILE A 565 -5.98 7.48 7.30
CA ILE A 565 -5.33 8.50 8.12
C ILE A 565 -6.21 9.75 8.22
N LYS A 566 -6.76 10.23 7.10
CA LYS A 566 -7.65 11.40 7.12
C LYS A 566 -8.91 11.15 7.96
N ALA A 567 -9.53 9.97 7.83
CA ALA A 567 -10.72 9.61 8.59
C ALA A 567 -10.46 9.50 10.11
N HIS A 568 -9.26 9.04 10.51
CA HIS A 568 -8.92 8.79 11.91
C HIS A 568 -8.02 9.84 12.58
N ALA A 569 -7.50 10.81 11.83
CA ALA A 569 -6.67 11.91 12.35
C ALA A 569 -7.30 12.67 13.53
N PRO A 570 -8.62 12.98 13.53
CA PRO A 570 -9.25 13.65 14.67
C PRO A 570 -9.17 12.83 15.97
N PHE A 571 -9.34 11.50 15.88
CA PHE A 571 -9.27 10.60 17.04
C PHE A 571 -7.85 10.44 17.56
N PHE A 572 -6.86 10.37 16.65
CA PHE A 572 -5.45 10.32 17.03
C PHE A 572 -5.02 11.62 17.73
N LEU A 573 -5.45 12.77 17.21
CA LEU A 573 -5.21 14.08 17.81
C LEU A 573 -5.86 14.19 19.19
N ALA A 574 -7.10 13.73 19.34
CA ALA A 574 -7.79 13.66 20.62
C ALA A 574 -7.04 12.75 21.62
N GLY A 575 -6.55 11.58 21.19
CA GLY A 575 -5.74 10.69 22.02
C GLY A 575 -4.43 11.33 22.48
N VAL A 576 -3.73 12.03 21.58
CA VAL A 576 -2.51 12.79 21.92
C VAL A 576 -2.83 13.93 22.90
N LEU A 577 -3.93 14.65 22.71
CA LEU A 577 -4.35 15.72 23.63
C LEU A 577 -4.75 15.19 25.01
N ILE A 578 -5.42 14.03 25.08
CA ILE A 578 -5.73 13.35 26.34
C ILE A 578 -4.44 12.93 27.05
N LEU A 579 -3.50 12.31 26.34
CA LEU A 579 -2.21 11.91 26.90
C LEU A 579 -1.37 13.12 27.34
N ALA A 580 -1.39 14.21 26.57
CA ALA A 580 -0.76 15.48 26.93
C ALA A 580 -1.41 16.10 28.17
N GLY A 581 -2.75 16.08 28.26
CA GLY A 581 -3.50 16.52 29.43
C GLY A 581 -3.16 15.69 30.67
N LEU A 582 -3.14 14.36 30.56
CA LEU A 582 -2.73 13.45 31.63
C LEU A 582 -1.26 13.68 32.04
N PHE A 583 -0.36 13.93 31.08
CA PHE A 583 1.02 14.27 31.35
C PHE A 583 1.18 15.62 32.06
N ILE A 584 0.40 16.63 31.67
CA ILE A 584 0.35 17.96 32.30
C ILE A 584 -0.19 17.84 33.72
N ILE A 585 -1.29 17.13 33.94
CA ILE A 585 -1.87 16.88 35.28
C ILE A 585 -0.86 16.16 36.17
N ARG A 586 -0.18 15.14 35.65
CA ARG A 586 0.89 14.42 36.36
C ARG A 586 2.08 15.33 36.69
N ARG A 587 2.43 16.26 35.79
CA ARG A 587 3.52 17.23 35.99
C ARG A 587 3.16 18.28 37.05
N PHE A 588 1.93 18.78 37.07
CA PHE A 588 1.43 19.71 38.09
C PHE A 588 1.30 19.04 39.46
N ARG A 589 0.84 17.78 39.54
CA ARG A 589 0.85 17.00 40.78
C ARG A 589 2.26 16.74 41.33
N LYS A 590 3.27 16.58 40.46
CA LYS A 590 4.66 16.37 40.89
C LYS A 590 5.35 17.68 41.32
N SER A 591 5.00 18.83 40.74
CA SER A 591 5.63 20.11 41.10
C SER A 591 5.15 20.71 42.42
N HIS A 592 3.97 20.34 42.91
CA HIS A 592 3.42 20.84 44.19
C HIS A 592 3.90 20.03 45.41
N LEU A 593 4.62 18.92 45.22
CA LEU A 593 5.06 18.01 46.30
C LEU A 593 6.57 18.05 46.62
N GLU A 594 7.41 18.76 45.84
CA GLU A 594 8.88 18.80 46.02
C GLU A 594 9.43 20.19 46.47
N SER A 595 8.66 21.01 47.20
CA SER A 595 9.06 22.38 47.57
C SER A 595 9.68 22.54 48.97
N GLY A 596 10.60 21.66 49.38
CA GLY A 596 11.19 21.72 50.74
C GLY A 596 12.72 21.66 50.88
N LEU A 597 13.46 20.98 49.99
CA LEU A 597 14.89 20.70 50.21
C LEU A 597 15.74 21.00 48.96
N ARG A 598 16.79 21.81 49.14
CA ARG A 598 17.79 22.12 48.11
C ARG A 598 18.60 20.85 47.79
N LYS A 599 18.85 20.56 46.50
CA LYS A 599 19.68 19.44 46.06
C LYS A 599 21.16 19.74 46.26
N THR A 600 21.97 18.71 46.52
CA THR A 600 23.40 18.85 46.83
C THR A 600 24.29 18.21 45.77
N VAL A 601 25.31 18.93 45.30
CA VAL A 601 26.36 18.40 44.43
C VAL A 601 27.71 18.35 45.16
N PHE A 602 28.43 17.24 45.02
CA PHE A 602 29.78 17.03 45.53
C PHE A 602 30.75 17.06 44.34
N ILE A 603 31.71 17.99 44.34
CA ILE A 603 32.61 18.23 43.21
C ILE A 603 34.06 18.08 43.66
N THR A 604 34.84 17.25 42.96
CA THR A 604 36.28 17.11 43.19
C THR A 604 37.10 18.11 42.38
N GLY A 605 38.14 18.68 42.99
CA GLY A 605 39.07 19.58 42.30
C GLY A 605 38.49 20.98 42.02
N CYS A 606 37.95 21.65 43.04
CA CYS A 606 37.32 22.97 42.92
C CYS A 606 38.26 24.18 43.06
N SER A 607 39.58 23.97 43.19
CA SER A 607 40.54 25.07 43.38
C SER A 607 40.66 26.00 42.17
N SER A 608 40.42 25.50 40.95
CA SER A 608 40.52 26.27 39.71
C SER A 608 39.70 25.64 38.57
N GLY A 609 39.66 26.30 37.41
CA GLY A 609 39.16 25.74 36.16
C GLY A 609 37.70 25.28 36.19
N ILE A 610 37.43 24.12 35.56
CA ILE A 610 36.08 23.55 35.39
C ILE A 610 35.40 23.31 36.76
N GLY A 611 36.16 22.85 37.76
CA GLY A 611 35.62 22.55 39.09
C GLY A 611 35.16 23.80 39.85
N LYS A 612 35.95 24.88 39.83
CA LYS A 612 35.56 26.18 40.44
C LYS A 612 34.33 26.75 39.76
N GLU A 613 34.31 26.77 38.44
CA GLU A 613 33.20 27.30 37.65
C GLU A 613 31.91 26.47 37.82
N ALA A 614 32.04 25.13 37.88
CA ALA A 614 30.91 24.25 38.16
C ALA A 614 30.32 24.56 39.55
N ALA A 615 31.17 24.69 40.59
CA ALA A 615 30.71 25.04 41.93
C ALA A 615 29.89 26.34 41.95
N GLN A 616 30.42 27.42 41.33
CA GLN A 616 29.71 28.70 41.21
C GLN A 616 28.41 28.58 40.39
N PHE A 617 28.41 27.79 39.32
CA PHE A 617 27.22 27.63 38.47
C PHE A 617 26.10 26.85 39.19
N PHE A 618 26.42 25.78 39.92
CA PHE A 618 25.44 25.04 40.71
C PHE A 618 24.88 25.90 41.85
N GLN A 619 25.74 26.67 42.53
CA GLN A 619 25.36 27.65 43.54
C GLN A 619 24.34 28.64 42.99
N LYS A 620 24.61 29.25 41.82
CA LYS A 620 23.71 30.19 41.13
C LYS A 620 22.37 29.56 40.73
N LYS A 621 22.30 28.24 40.63
CA LYS A 621 21.08 27.47 40.35
C LYS A 621 20.35 27.01 41.62
N GLY A 622 20.77 27.48 42.79
CA GLY A 622 20.11 27.20 44.07
C GLY A 622 20.46 25.84 44.68
N TRP A 623 21.53 25.19 44.20
CA TRP A 623 22.00 23.92 44.75
C TRP A 623 22.94 24.16 45.93
N ASN A 624 22.96 23.24 46.89
CA ASN A 624 24.04 23.12 47.85
C ASN A 624 25.28 22.53 47.15
N VAL A 625 26.47 23.04 47.46
CA VAL A 625 27.71 22.60 46.82
C VAL A 625 28.73 22.22 47.88
N ALA A 626 29.09 20.94 47.91
CA ALA A 626 30.29 20.45 48.58
C ALA A 626 31.47 20.58 47.60
N ALA A 627 32.18 21.69 47.69
CA ALA A 627 33.35 21.99 46.86
C ALA A 627 34.60 21.41 47.53
N THR A 628 35.35 20.54 46.85
CA THR A 628 36.47 19.85 47.49
C THR A 628 37.81 20.14 46.81
N MET A 629 38.87 20.27 47.61
CA MET A 629 40.23 20.55 47.15
C MET A 629 41.26 20.17 48.21
N ARG A 630 42.53 19.94 47.80
CA ARG A 630 43.62 19.56 48.72
C ARG A 630 43.98 20.64 49.75
N SER A 631 43.84 21.90 49.33
CA SER A 631 44.24 23.11 50.06
C SER A 631 43.03 24.06 50.20
N PRO A 632 42.11 23.84 51.16
CA PRO A 632 40.93 24.69 51.36
C PRO A 632 41.24 26.17 51.57
N GLU A 633 42.41 26.50 52.10
CA GLU A 633 42.91 27.87 52.28
C GLU A 633 43.06 28.62 50.94
N LYS A 634 43.12 27.91 49.81
CA LYS A 634 43.20 28.48 48.46
C LYS A 634 41.83 28.59 47.76
N ALA A 635 40.72 28.43 48.49
CA ALA A 635 39.38 28.43 47.90
C ALA A 635 38.95 29.77 47.27
N GLY A 636 39.61 30.87 47.63
CA GLY A 636 39.28 32.22 47.14
C GLY A 636 37.80 32.53 47.35
N ASP A 637 37.14 33.11 46.35
CA ASP A 637 35.74 33.57 46.47
C ASP A 637 34.71 32.48 46.76
N LEU A 638 35.07 31.19 46.67
CA LEU A 638 34.12 30.09 46.94
C LEU A 638 33.62 30.09 48.39
N VAL A 639 34.40 30.61 49.34
CA VAL A 639 34.00 30.68 50.76
C VAL A 639 32.94 31.76 51.05
N HIS A 640 32.70 32.67 50.11
CA HIS A 640 31.76 33.78 50.29
C HIS A 640 30.32 33.44 49.87
N PHE A 641 30.08 32.27 49.29
CA PHE A 641 28.73 31.86 48.89
C PHE A 641 28.05 31.04 50.00
N GLU A 642 26.87 31.47 50.45
CA GLU A 642 26.14 30.85 51.57
C GLU A 642 25.84 29.35 51.39
N ASN A 643 25.65 28.89 50.15
CA ASN A 643 25.32 27.50 49.80
C ASN A 643 26.50 26.72 49.20
N ILE A 644 27.73 27.19 49.41
CA ILE A 644 28.96 26.43 49.13
C ILE A 644 29.69 26.16 50.44
N LYS A 645 30.04 24.89 50.70
CA LYS A 645 30.96 24.51 51.76
C LYS A 645 32.20 23.88 51.15
N VAL A 646 33.37 24.37 51.58
CA VAL A 646 34.66 23.86 51.12
C VAL A 646 35.16 22.77 52.07
N PHE A 647 35.54 21.63 51.51
CA PHE A 647 36.12 20.50 52.27
C PHE A 647 37.51 20.14 51.75
N GLN A 648 38.40 19.76 52.67
CA GLN A 648 39.70 19.21 52.30
C GLN A 648 39.50 17.80 51.72
N LEU A 649 39.96 17.58 50.49
CA LEU A 649 39.96 16.27 49.85
C LEU A 649 41.19 16.12 48.96
N ASP A 650 42.00 15.10 49.24
CA ASP A 650 42.92 14.51 48.28
C ASP A 650 42.32 13.22 47.73
N VAL A 651 42.23 13.10 46.40
CA VAL A 651 41.61 11.93 45.74
C VAL A 651 42.48 10.67 45.86
N LEU A 652 43.73 10.80 46.30
CA LEU A 652 44.64 9.68 46.55
C LEU A 652 44.65 9.22 48.01
N ASP A 653 44.10 10.02 48.92
CA ASP A 653 44.01 9.69 50.34
C ASP A 653 42.58 9.24 50.67
N THR A 654 42.41 7.94 50.91
CA THR A 654 41.10 7.35 51.23
C THR A 654 40.50 7.87 52.52
N ASP A 655 41.32 8.23 53.51
CA ASP A 655 40.83 8.81 54.77
C ASP A 655 40.37 10.25 54.57
N SER A 656 41.07 11.02 53.75
CA SER A 656 40.65 12.36 53.32
C SER A 656 39.30 12.31 52.59
N ILE A 657 39.13 11.39 51.64
CA ILE A 657 37.86 11.19 50.92
C ILE A 657 36.73 10.85 51.90
N LYS A 658 36.95 9.87 52.78
CA LYS A 658 35.96 9.44 53.77
C LYS A 658 35.53 10.58 54.67
N LYS A 659 36.47 11.37 55.18
CA LYS A 659 36.17 12.56 56.02
C LYS A 659 35.36 13.60 55.26
N ALA A 660 35.74 13.92 54.02
CA ALA A 660 35.04 14.91 53.21
C ALA A 660 33.62 14.49 52.83
N VAL A 661 33.42 13.21 52.46
CA VAL A 661 32.10 12.66 52.13
C VAL A 661 31.17 12.69 53.34
N HIS A 662 31.62 12.18 54.49
CA HIS A 662 30.81 12.20 55.71
C HIS A 662 30.50 13.63 56.16
N ALA A 663 31.51 14.52 56.22
CA ALA A 663 31.29 15.91 56.60
C ALA A 663 30.34 16.66 55.64
N SER A 664 30.33 16.30 54.35
CA SER A 664 29.39 16.85 53.37
C SER A 664 27.96 16.35 53.60
N ILE A 665 27.79 15.06 53.92
CA ILE A 665 26.49 14.48 54.25
C ILE A 665 25.97 15.04 55.57
N ASP A 666 26.82 15.17 56.59
CA ASP A 666 26.45 15.74 57.89
C ASP A 666 26.02 17.21 57.76
N HIS A 667 26.71 17.98 56.90
CA HIS A 667 26.41 19.39 56.71
C HIS A 667 25.16 19.64 55.84
N PHE A 668 24.98 18.91 54.74
CA PHE A 668 23.89 19.14 53.78
C PHE A 668 22.75 18.11 53.85
N GLY A 669 22.84 17.12 54.74
CA GLY A 669 21.90 16.00 54.92
C GLY A 669 21.99 14.90 53.86
N ARG A 670 22.28 15.25 52.61
CA ARG A 670 22.43 14.31 51.49
C ARG A 670 23.31 14.87 50.38
N ILE A 671 23.80 13.98 49.53
CA ILE A 671 24.44 14.27 48.25
C ILE A 671 23.58 13.65 47.15
N ASP A 672 23.24 14.43 46.13
CA ASP A 672 22.45 13.99 44.98
C ASP A 672 23.30 13.67 43.75
N VAL A 673 24.42 14.38 43.61
CA VAL A 673 25.27 14.33 42.43
C VAL A 673 26.73 14.33 42.84
N LEU A 674 27.51 13.39 42.31
CA LEU A 674 28.97 13.38 42.34
C LEU A 674 29.50 13.87 41.00
N VAL A 675 30.40 14.86 41.01
CA VAL A 675 31.18 15.28 39.85
C VAL A 675 32.66 14.98 40.11
N ASN A 676 33.15 13.91 39.49
CA ASN A 676 34.56 13.54 39.48
C ASN A 676 35.31 14.40 38.45
N ASN A 677 35.81 15.54 38.90
CA ASN A 677 36.47 16.55 38.06
C ASN A 677 37.98 16.68 38.34
N ALA A 678 38.47 16.33 39.53
CA ALA A 678 39.90 16.36 39.83
C ALA A 678 40.69 15.61 38.74
N GLY A 679 41.72 16.26 38.22
CA GLY A 679 42.50 15.71 37.12
C GLY A 679 43.84 16.40 36.95
N TYR A 680 44.76 15.68 36.35
CA TYR A 680 46.14 16.06 36.08
C TYR A 680 46.50 15.63 34.65
N GLY A 681 47.18 16.48 33.91
CA GLY A 681 47.68 16.18 32.57
C GLY A 681 49.19 15.95 32.59
N LEU A 682 49.64 14.82 32.07
CA LEU A 682 51.04 14.58 31.73
C LEU A 682 51.13 14.31 30.23
N VAL A 683 51.86 15.19 29.54
CA VAL A 683 51.96 15.22 28.08
C VAL A 683 53.44 15.27 27.67
N GLY A 684 53.75 14.67 26.53
CA GLY A 684 55.09 14.52 25.99
C GLY A 684 55.33 13.09 25.50
N PRO A 685 56.51 12.80 24.92
CA PRO A 685 56.90 11.45 24.55
C PRO A 685 56.79 10.50 25.76
N PHE A 686 56.32 9.29 25.51
CA PHE A 686 56.13 8.30 26.58
C PHE A 686 57.46 7.91 27.24
N GLU A 687 58.51 7.71 26.44
CA GLU A 687 59.83 7.27 26.91
C GLU A 687 60.49 8.25 27.88
N THR A 688 60.12 9.53 27.82
CA THR A 688 60.69 10.57 28.69
C THR A 688 59.90 10.77 29.99
N ALA A 689 58.79 10.06 30.19
CA ALA A 689 57.97 10.18 31.39
C ALA A 689 58.55 9.34 32.53
N SER A 690 58.81 9.96 33.69
CA SER A 690 59.21 9.22 34.89
C SER A 690 58.04 8.41 35.46
N GLN A 691 58.35 7.27 36.08
CA GLN A 691 57.35 6.42 36.73
C GLN A 691 56.51 7.20 37.75
N GLU A 692 57.14 8.08 38.54
CA GLU A 692 56.43 8.95 39.51
C GLU A 692 55.35 9.82 38.85
N LYS A 693 55.65 10.43 37.70
CA LYS A 693 54.67 11.26 36.97
C LYS A 693 53.55 10.40 36.36
N ILE A 694 53.89 9.19 35.87
CA ILE A 694 52.90 8.22 35.36
C ILE A 694 51.94 7.82 36.49
N ASP A 695 52.48 7.41 37.63
CA ASP A 695 51.72 6.99 38.82
C ASP A 695 50.83 8.12 39.31
N ARG A 696 51.33 9.36 39.33
CA ARG A 696 50.53 10.53 39.69
C ARG A 696 49.36 10.78 38.73
N GLN A 697 49.57 10.62 37.42
CA GLN A 697 48.51 10.81 36.43
C GLN A 697 47.44 9.73 36.53
N PHE A 698 47.81 8.45 36.58
CA PHE A 698 46.84 7.36 36.76
C PHE A 698 46.18 7.39 38.13
N GLY A 699 46.97 7.70 39.15
CA GLY A 699 46.52 7.99 40.51
C GLY A 699 45.38 8.99 40.51
N THR A 700 45.63 10.21 40.02
CA THR A 700 44.64 11.29 40.09
C THR A 700 43.45 11.02 39.17
N ASN A 701 43.71 10.66 37.91
CA ASN A 701 42.66 10.61 36.87
C ASN A 701 41.84 9.31 36.89
N VAL A 702 42.36 8.22 37.44
CA VAL A 702 41.73 6.89 37.41
C VAL A 702 41.44 6.40 38.83
N PHE A 703 42.47 6.15 39.62
CA PHE A 703 42.29 5.58 40.96
C PHE A 703 41.53 6.54 41.89
N GLY A 704 41.77 7.84 41.78
CA GLY A 704 41.03 8.85 42.53
C GLY A 704 39.53 8.87 42.21
N VAL A 705 39.18 8.69 40.93
CA VAL A 705 37.77 8.55 40.50
C VAL A 705 37.16 7.28 41.10
N PHE A 706 37.91 6.17 41.13
CA PHE A 706 37.43 4.93 41.72
C PHE A 706 37.20 5.07 43.23
N ASN A 707 38.15 5.68 43.94
CA ASN A 707 38.10 5.84 45.39
C ASN A 707 36.92 6.72 45.80
N VAL A 708 36.74 7.89 45.19
CA VAL A 708 35.63 8.81 45.51
C VAL A 708 34.28 8.20 45.12
N THR A 709 34.20 7.55 43.96
CA THR A 709 32.96 6.87 43.53
C THR A 709 32.60 5.77 44.51
N ARG A 710 33.56 4.91 44.89
CA ARG A 710 33.36 3.80 45.83
C ARG A 710 32.85 4.28 47.19
N GLU A 711 33.39 5.39 47.71
CA GLU A 711 32.96 5.95 48.99
C GLU A 711 31.51 6.49 48.95
N LEU A 712 31.08 7.06 47.83
CA LEU A 712 29.73 7.64 47.69
C LEU A 712 28.64 6.63 47.29
N LEU A 713 29.02 5.48 46.73
CA LEU A 713 28.05 4.47 46.29
C LEU A 713 27.11 3.96 47.40
N PRO A 714 27.57 3.67 48.64
CA PRO A 714 26.68 3.31 49.74
C PRO A 714 25.59 4.36 49.99
N HIS A 715 25.92 5.65 49.91
CA HIS A 715 24.97 6.75 50.08
C HIS A 715 23.92 6.76 48.96
N PHE A 716 24.34 6.71 47.69
CA PHE A 716 23.41 6.68 46.56
C PHE A 716 22.53 5.43 46.54
N ARG A 717 23.09 4.27 46.91
CA ARG A 717 22.35 3.01 47.03
C ARG A 717 21.28 3.11 48.12
N LYS A 718 21.63 3.64 49.30
CA LYS A 718 20.66 3.87 50.40
C LYS A 718 19.51 4.78 49.95
N ASN A 719 19.81 5.81 49.17
CA ASN A 719 18.82 6.77 48.66
C ASN A 719 18.04 6.28 47.43
N LYS A 720 18.39 5.12 46.85
CA LYS A 720 17.84 4.59 45.59
C LYS A 720 17.84 5.62 44.45
N ASN A 721 18.78 6.55 44.48
CA ASN A 721 18.91 7.65 43.54
C ASN A 721 20.29 8.30 43.72
N GLY A 722 20.86 8.76 42.61
CA GLY A 722 22.13 9.47 42.58
C GLY A 722 22.58 9.68 41.14
N THR A 723 23.44 10.66 40.90
CA THR A 723 24.09 10.84 39.59
C THR A 723 25.59 10.96 39.76
N ILE A 724 26.34 10.10 39.07
CA ILE A 724 27.80 10.17 38.99
C ILE A 724 28.16 10.77 37.63
N ILE A 725 28.95 11.84 37.64
CA ILE A 725 29.43 12.52 36.44
C ILE A 725 30.96 12.44 36.44
N ASN A 726 31.51 11.72 35.47
CA ASN A 726 32.95 11.61 35.26
C ASN A 726 33.38 12.57 34.15
N ILE A 727 34.37 13.42 34.43
CA ILE A 727 34.95 14.33 33.44
C ILE A 727 36.02 13.58 32.62
N SER A 728 35.65 13.17 31.41
CA SER A 728 36.55 12.56 30.44
C SER A 728 37.15 13.65 29.53
N SER A 729 37.39 13.35 28.24
CA SER A 729 37.83 14.29 27.22
C SER A 729 37.46 13.75 25.84
N VAL A 730 37.25 14.62 24.86
CA VAL A 730 37.08 14.23 23.46
C VAL A 730 38.31 13.51 22.88
N ILE A 731 39.46 13.52 23.58
CA ILE A 731 40.65 12.77 23.17
C ILE A 731 40.37 11.26 23.04
N THR A 732 39.36 10.74 23.76
CA THR A 732 38.89 9.35 23.61
C THR A 732 38.27 9.06 22.23
N SER A 733 37.96 10.12 21.49
CA SER A 733 37.40 10.05 20.16
C SER A 733 38.45 10.31 19.08
N LEU A 734 39.53 11.02 19.41
CA LEU A 734 40.60 11.35 18.50
C LEU A 734 41.91 11.57 19.28
N ASN A 735 42.86 10.63 19.18
CA ASN A 735 44.13 10.67 19.91
C ASN A 735 45.14 11.61 19.23
N PHE A 736 45.94 12.32 20.04
CA PHE A 736 47.03 13.17 19.56
C PHE A 736 48.39 12.60 19.98
N PRO A 737 49.45 12.76 19.15
CA PRO A 737 50.82 12.43 19.57
C PRO A 737 51.24 13.18 20.81
N CYS A 738 52.14 12.58 21.60
CA CYS A 738 52.56 13.08 22.91
C CYS A 738 51.44 13.15 23.98
N TYR A 739 50.25 12.60 23.73
CA TYR A 739 49.17 12.49 24.75
C TYR A 739 48.90 11.04 25.19
N SER A 740 49.81 10.10 24.91
CA SER A 740 49.59 8.66 25.15
C SER A 740 49.12 8.37 26.58
N LEU A 741 49.80 8.93 27.59
CA LEU A 741 49.48 8.72 28.99
C LEU A 741 48.16 9.39 29.40
N TYR A 742 47.95 10.66 29.03
CA TYR A 742 46.71 11.38 29.35
C TYR A 742 45.49 10.73 28.68
N ALA A 743 45.59 10.43 27.38
CA ALA A 743 44.55 9.77 26.61
C ALA A 743 44.20 8.39 27.21
N SER A 744 45.19 7.63 27.66
CA SER A 744 44.98 6.34 28.31
C SER A 744 44.12 6.47 29.56
N THR A 745 44.38 7.46 30.42
CA THR A 745 43.54 7.67 31.61
C THR A 745 42.10 8.07 31.27
N LYS A 746 41.88 8.88 30.23
CA LYS A 746 40.52 9.27 29.81
C LYS A 746 39.75 8.11 29.16
N HIS A 747 40.42 7.22 28.43
CA HIS A 747 39.83 5.97 27.96
C HIS A 747 39.46 5.04 29.11
N ALA A 748 40.33 4.90 30.13
CA ALA A 748 40.05 4.11 31.32
C ALA A 748 38.77 4.60 32.03
N ILE A 749 38.59 5.92 32.15
CA ILE A 749 37.39 6.51 32.73
C ILE A 749 36.12 6.27 31.89
N GLU A 750 36.21 6.29 30.55
CA GLU A 750 35.05 5.93 29.72
C GLU A 750 34.67 4.45 29.86
N GLY A 751 35.63 3.54 29.79
CA GLY A 751 35.39 2.11 29.98
C GLY A 751 34.78 1.79 31.34
N PHE A 752 35.33 2.39 32.40
CA PHE A 752 34.78 2.34 33.75
C PHE A 752 33.34 2.85 33.79
N SER A 753 33.08 4.02 33.22
CA SER A 753 31.75 4.65 33.26
C SER A 753 30.70 3.85 32.50
N TYR A 754 31.06 3.21 31.37
CA TYR A 754 30.14 2.42 30.57
C TYR A 754 29.76 1.10 31.24
N SER A 755 30.73 0.45 31.87
CA SER A 755 30.47 -0.79 32.63
C SER A 755 29.63 -0.47 33.87
N LEU A 756 30.05 0.53 34.64
CA LEU A 756 29.36 0.95 35.86
C LEU A 756 27.91 1.43 35.60
N TRP A 757 27.63 2.00 34.43
CA TRP A 757 26.28 2.38 34.04
C TRP A 757 25.31 1.20 34.07
N TYR A 758 25.71 0.03 33.57
CA TYR A 758 24.86 -1.17 33.59
C TYR A 758 24.65 -1.66 35.02
N GLU A 759 25.72 -1.70 35.82
CA GLU A 759 25.68 -2.15 37.22
C GLU A 759 24.72 -1.32 38.08
N LEU A 760 24.74 0.01 37.89
CA LEU A 760 24.05 0.96 38.76
C LEU A 760 22.65 1.38 38.28
N LYS A 761 22.32 1.14 37.01
CA LYS A 761 21.02 1.51 36.43
C LYS A 761 19.85 0.88 37.18
N GLN A 762 19.98 -0.39 37.57
CA GLN A 762 18.96 -1.12 38.34
C GLN A 762 18.70 -0.50 39.73
N LEU A 763 19.69 0.21 40.28
CA LEU A 763 19.58 0.93 41.55
C LEU A 763 19.08 2.37 41.37
N ASN A 764 18.67 2.74 40.15
CA ASN A 764 18.26 4.09 39.76
C ASN A 764 19.37 5.16 39.96
N ILE A 765 20.63 4.74 39.91
CA ILE A 765 21.81 5.61 39.96
C ILE A 765 22.29 5.82 38.53
N LYS A 766 22.41 7.08 38.10
CA LYS A 766 22.81 7.44 36.74
C LYS A 766 24.32 7.62 36.68
N VAL A 767 24.98 7.02 35.70
CA VAL A 767 26.39 7.29 35.39
C VAL A 767 26.47 8.09 34.09
N LYS A 768 27.23 9.18 34.08
CA LYS A 768 27.32 10.11 32.95
C LYS A 768 28.77 10.52 32.74
N VAL A 769 29.10 10.78 31.47
CA VAL A 769 30.42 11.19 31.02
C VAL A 769 30.29 12.53 30.31
N VAL A 770 31.01 13.53 30.82
CA VAL A 770 31.14 14.83 30.16
C VAL A 770 32.44 14.84 29.37
N LEU A 771 32.38 15.33 28.13
CA LEU A 771 33.48 15.29 27.17
C LEU A 771 33.91 16.72 26.78
N PRO A 772 34.80 17.35 27.56
CA PRO A 772 35.46 18.59 27.16
C PRO A 772 36.44 18.35 26.01
N ALA A 773 36.49 19.32 25.09
CA ALA A 773 37.63 19.51 24.19
C ALA A 773 38.70 20.37 24.91
N GLY A 774 39.37 21.28 24.22
CA GLY A 774 40.09 22.36 24.89
C GLY A 774 39.12 23.22 25.71
N VAL A 775 39.50 23.57 26.94
CA VAL A 775 38.79 24.55 27.78
C VAL A 775 39.81 25.58 28.23
N ALA A 776 39.47 26.87 28.11
CA ALA A 776 40.35 27.97 28.48
C ALA A 776 40.41 28.08 30.02
N THR A 777 41.21 27.22 30.64
CA THR A 777 41.52 27.21 32.07
C THR A 777 43.03 27.28 32.25
N ASP A 778 43.49 27.52 33.46
CA ASP A 778 44.90 27.36 33.86
C ASP A 778 45.35 25.87 33.90
N PHE A 779 44.77 25.03 33.04
CA PHE A 779 45.06 23.61 32.97
C PHE A 779 46.44 23.38 32.36
N HIS A 780 46.85 24.19 31.38
CA HIS A 780 48.20 24.19 30.81
C HIS A 780 49.28 24.80 31.74
N GLY A 781 48.88 25.35 32.90
CA GLY A 781 49.76 25.83 33.96
C GLY A 781 49.82 24.84 35.13
N ALA A 782 49.08 25.11 36.20
CA ALA A 782 49.23 24.39 37.47
C ALA A 782 48.79 22.90 37.49
N SER A 783 48.11 22.41 36.44
CA SER A 783 47.54 21.06 36.37
C SER A 783 48.02 20.22 35.17
N MET A 784 48.99 20.73 34.41
CA MET A 784 49.64 20.02 33.31
C MET A 784 51.14 20.02 33.52
N ASP A 785 51.75 18.86 33.31
CA ASP A 785 53.18 18.62 33.42
C ASP A 785 53.67 18.04 32.10
N PHE A 786 54.93 18.30 31.78
CA PHE A 786 55.59 17.86 30.57
C PHE A 786 56.66 16.83 30.91
N SER A 787 56.76 15.77 30.11
CA SER A 787 57.89 14.84 30.19
C SER A 787 59.13 15.49 29.60
N ASP A 788 60.25 15.47 30.33
CA ASP A 788 61.46 16.22 29.97
C ASP A 788 62.22 15.52 28.84
N SER A 789 62.31 16.17 27.68
CA SER A 789 63.02 15.63 26.51
C SER A 789 64.54 15.80 26.57
N LYS A 790 65.08 16.48 27.60
CA LYS A 790 66.52 16.79 27.72
C LYS A 790 67.44 15.56 27.75
N GLY A 791 66.91 14.37 28.04
CA GLY A 791 67.68 13.12 28.05
C GLY A 791 67.68 12.32 26.73
N ILE A 792 66.81 12.65 25.76
CA ILE A 792 66.65 11.87 24.52
C ILE A 792 66.48 12.81 23.31
N PRO A 793 67.59 13.22 22.64
CA PRO A 793 67.57 14.18 21.55
C PRO A 793 66.65 13.81 20.37
N ALA A 794 66.42 12.52 20.15
CA ALA A 794 65.54 12.01 19.09
C ALA A 794 64.09 12.55 19.16
N TYR A 795 63.65 13.01 20.34
CA TYR A 795 62.32 13.59 20.52
C TYR A 795 62.29 15.11 20.62
N GLY A 796 63.44 15.80 20.68
CA GLY A 796 63.49 17.25 20.96
C GLY A 796 62.67 18.08 19.98
N ASP A 797 62.98 17.96 18.69
CA ASP A 797 62.29 18.71 17.62
C ASP A 797 60.84 18.25 17.45
N TYR A 798 60.60 16.93 17.55
CA TYR A 798 59.26 16.35 17.39
C TYR A 798 58.32 16.78 18.50
N ALA A 799 58.73 16.66 19.77
CA ALA A 799 57.93 17.03 20.93
C ALA A 799 57.69 18.54 20.97
N GLY A 800 58.71 19.35 20.65
CA GLY A 800 58.57 20.81 20.55
C GLY A 800 57.59 21.25 19.46
N ASN A 801 57.64 20.61 18.29
CA ASN A 801 56.70 20.88 17.19
C ASN A 801 55.27 20.45 17.51
N VAL A 802 55.09 19.27 18.11
CA VAL A 802 53.77 18.79 18.55
C VAL A 802 53.19 19.71 19.61
N SER A 803 53.97 20.10 20.64
CA SER A 803 53.49 21.00 21.70
C SER A 803 53.02 22.34 21.13
N ARG A 804 53.84 23.00 20.30
CA ARG A 804 53.49 24.30 19.69
C ARG A 804 52.19 24.24 18.88
N LYS A 805 52.00 23.18 18.10
CA LYS A 805 50.80 23.02 17.24
C LYS A 805 49.56 22.65 18.05
N VAL A 806 49.71 21.79 19.05
CA VAL A 806 48.60 21.43 19.95
C VAL A 806 48.18 22.64 20.80
N ASP A 807 49.12 23.42 21.31
CA ASP A 807 48.84 24.65 22.05
C ASP A 807 48.16 25.70 21.16
N PHE A 808 48.58 25.83 19.90
CA PHE A 808 47.90 26.69 18.91
C PHE A 808 46.45 26.25 18.63
N ILE A 809 46.19 24.95 18.48
CA ILE A 809 44.84 24.42 18.27
C ILE A 809 44.00 24.58 19.54
N ALA A 810 44.56 24.27 20.71
CA ALA A 810 43.88 24.35 22.00
C ALA A 810 43.46 25.79 22.32
N THR A 811 44.33 26.78 22.10
CA THR A 811 44.04 28.20 22.34
C THR A 811 42.95 28.76 21.43
N LYS A 812 42.90 28.37 20.15
CA LYS A 812 41.86 28.84 19.20
C LYS A 812 40.52 28.11 19.30
N THR A 813 40.50 26.89 19.86
CA THR A 813 39.28 26.05 19.91
C THR A 813 38.74 25.85 21.33
N ALA A 814 39.35 26.48 22.33
CA ALA A 814 38.97 26.35 23.72
C ALA A 814 37.57 26.89 24.00
N SER A 815 36.73 26.06 24.61
CA SER A 815 35.47 26.52 25.21
C SER A 815 35.73 27.29 26.50
N LYS A 816 34.88 28.25 26.83
CA LYS A 816 34.91 28.90 28.15
C LYS A 816 34.58 27.86 29.26
N PRO A 817 35.19 27.96 30.46
CA PRO A 817 34.86 27.08 31.60
C PRO A 817 33.37 27.01 31.90
N LEU A 818 32.66 28.14 31.76
CA LEU A 818 31.20 28.22 31.94
C LEU A 818 30.42 27.27 31.03
N THR A 819 30.92 26.98 29.83
CA THR A 819 30.29 26.02 28.91
C THR A 819 30.39 24.59 29.45
N ALA A 820 31.52 24.23 30.07
CA ALA A 820 31.69 22.95 30.75
C ALA A 820 30.77 22.87 31.96
N ALA A 821 30.75 23.90 32.82
CA ALA A 821 29.85 23.98 33.98
C ALA A 821 28.37 23.83 33.61
N LYS A 822 27.90 24.53 32.56
CA LYS A 822 26.54 24.38 32.02
C LYS A 822 26.25 22.95 31.55
N THR A 823 27.22 22.29 30.94
CA THR A 823 27.07 20.91 30.45
C THR A 823 27.02 19.91 31.61
N ILE A 824 27.86 20.10 32.63
CA ILE A 824 27.82 19.31 33.87
C ILE A 824 26.47 19.48 34.57
N PHE A 825 25.98 20.71 34.70
CA PHE A 825 24.65 20.97 35.28
C PHE A 825 23.51 20.32 34.47
N LYS A 826 23.60 20.37 33.13
CA LYS A 826 22.66 19.66 32.26
C LYS A 826 22.71 18.15 32.45
N ALA A 827 23.90 17.58 32.63
CA ALA A 827 24.05 16.15 32.93
C ALA A 827 23.45 15.82 34.30
N ALA A 828 23.69 16.64 35.32
CA ALA A 828 23.19 16.47 36.68
C ALA A 828 21.67 16.55 36.81
N THR A 829 21.03 17.43 36.03
CA THR A 829 19.57 17.68 36.09
C THR A 829 18.75 16.85 35.12
N ALA A 830 19.38 16.18 34.16
CA ALA A 830 18.68 15.32 33.21
C ALA A 830 18.20 14.02 33.88
N ASP A 831 16.88 13.86 33.97
CA ASP A 831 16.23 12.64 34.48
C ASP A 831 16.16 11.55 33.39
N ASN A 832 17.33 11.13 32.92
CA ASN A 832 17.50 10.04 31.97
C ASN A 832 18.86 9.38 32.15
N PHE A 833 18.98 8.17 31.58
CA PHE A 833 20.21 7.39 31.59
C PHE A 833 21.11 7.69 30.38
N LYS A 834 20.98 8.85 29.73
CA LYS A 834 21.90 9.25 28.66
C LYS A 834 23.30 9.37 29.24
N ILE A 835 24.28 8.76 28.58
CA ILE A 835 25.63 8.65 29.14
C ILE A 835 26.59 9.74 28.67
N ARG A 836 26.63 10.10 27.37
CA ARG A 836 27.61 11.06 26.82
C ARG A 836 27.07 12.50 26.73
N TYR A 837 27.86 13.46 27.20
CA TYR A 837 27.56 14.91 27.16
C TYR A 837 28.77 15.72 26.63
N PRO A 838 28.86 15.99 25.31
CA PRO A 838 29.93 16.82 24.75
C PRO A 838 29.79 18.31 25.10
N VAL A 839 30.91 18.94 25.43
CA VAL A 839 30.98 20.37 25.83
C VAL A 839 31.25 21.26 24.61
N GLY A 840 30.28 22.13 24.29
CA GLY A 840 30.43 23.08 23.18
C GLY A 840 30.28 22.46 21.78
N ILE A 841 30.36 23.32 20.75
CA ILE A 841 30.20 22.89 19.34
C ILE A 841 31.40 22.08 18.85
N ASN A 842 32.62 22.42 19.31
CA ASN A 842 33.86 21.75 18.90
C ASN A 842 33.88 20.27 19.33
N ALA A 843 33.44 19.97 20.56
CA ALA A 843 33.35 18.58 21.02
C ALA A 843 32.32 17.77 20.21
N ARG A 844 31.20 18.40 19.81
CA ARG A 844 30.21 17.74 18.94
C ARG A 844 30.75 17.50 17.54
N GLY A 845 31.52 18.46 17.00
CA GLY A 845 32.19 18.35 15.70
C GLY A 845 33.16 17.17 15.66
N ILE A 846 34.04 17.04 16.67
CA ILE A 846 34.99 15.92 16.77
C ILE A 846 34.26 14.57 16.84
N LEU A 847 33.19 14.47 17.64
CA LEU A 847 32.39 13.26 17.73
C LEU A 847 31.67 12.92 16.41
N LEU A 848 31.22 13.94 15.67
CA LEU A 848 30.61 13.76 14.35
C LEU A 848 31.65 13.30 13.32
N GLN A 849 32.85 13.89 13.32
CA GLN A 849 33.94 13.47 12.44
C GLN A 849 34.34 12.01 12.67
N LYS A 850 34.43 11.55 13.94
CA LYS A 850 34.64 10.13 14.26
C LYS A 850 33.55 9.22 13.69
N LYS A 851 32.30 9.70 13.61
CA LYS A 851 31.19 8.92 13.06
C LYS A 851 31.19 8.89 11.53
N LEU A 852 31.70 9.94 10.89
CA LEU A 852 31.64 10.13 9.44
C LEU A 852 32.88 9.61 8.70
N TYR A 853 34.05 9.60 9.35
CA TYR A 853 35.31 9.24 8.70
C TYR A 853 35.94 7.98 9.30
N PRO A 854 36.53 7.10 8.45
CA PRO A 854 37.34 5.97 8.93
C PRO A 854 38.50 6.43 9.81
N PHE A 855 38.90 5.59 10.76
CA PHE A 855 39.97 5.90 11.71
C PHE A 855 41.29 6.24 11.01
N GLU A 856 41.62 5.53 9.93
CA GLU A 856 42.83 5.69 9.15
C GLU A 856 42.90 7.07 8.48
N MET A 857 41.75 7.61 8.06
CA MET A 857 41.66 8.94 7.45
C MET A 857 41.90 10.03 8.49
N LEU A 858 41.32 9.88 9.69
CA LEU A 858 41.53 10.79 10.80
C LEU A 858 42.99 10.76 11.28
N GLN A 859 43.61 9.58 11.34
CA GLN A 859 45.02 9.41 11.70
C GLN A 859 45.96 10.08 10.68
N LYS A 860 45.69 9.93 9.38
CA LYS A 860 46.44 10.62 8.32
C LYS A 860 46.31 12.14 8.41
N ALA A 861 45.10 12.65 8.68
CA ALA A 861 44.85 14.08 8.84
C ALA A 861 45.65 14.67 10.02
N ILE A 862 45.66 14.00 11.17
CA ILE A 862 46.49 14.41 12.32
C ILE A 862 47.98 14.38 11.96
N GLY A 863 48.43 13.31 11.27
CA GLY A 863 49.81 13.20 10.79
C GLY A 863 50.22 14.37 9.89
N PHE A 864 49.33 14.81 9.00
CA PHE A 864 49.55 15.96 8.11
C PHE A 864 49.66 17.28 8.89
N ILE A 865 48.72 17.53 9.82
CA ILE A 865 48.71 18.73 10.68
C ILE A 865 49.99 18.84 11.51
N ILE A 866 50.55 17.71 11.94
CA ILE A 866 51.75 17.70 12.78
C ILE A 866 53.04 17.82 11.95
N ARG A 867 53.08 17.29 10.72
CA ARG A 867 54.24 17.37 9.82
C ARG A 867 54.40 18.71 9.11
N GLY A 868 53.31 19.33 8.66
CA GLY A 868 53.31 20.67 8.03
C GLY A 868 53.13 21.73 9.08
#